data_AF-A0A5D0U5Q9-F1
#
_entry.id   AF-A0A5D0U5Q9-F1
#
_cell.length_a   1.000
_cell.length_b   1.000
_cell.length_c   1.000
_cell.angle_alpha   90.00
_cell.angle_beta   90.00
_cell.angle_gamma   90.00
#
_symmetry.space_group_name_H-M   'P 1'
#
loop_
_entity.id
_entity.type
_entity.pdbx_description
1 polymer ?
#
loop_
_entity_poly.entity_id
_entity_poly.type
_entity_poly.pdbx_seq_one_letter_code
_entity_poly.pdbx_strand_id
1 'polypeptide(L)'
;MVITDLLGVARMAALTLNGRGRINHWDDVAAELFGVDRLQAVGRSPASLLRLPPENRGAFEPGIFGHVWCGACAVPRVDTGERAEVGWWVYPIDGGPAEPGGTDVSVLALATDLRRLRRDGPWVTTGDLPIEPPDGAVRREAGARLLRVEPALAPPGQAPRGGDGAGDDGTGGDGAGDDRAGDDGDAVPFAVRLAEMLAAMGPAASERIATRVVGLGRPALSLGLTIRLPIVPCGGGEPSAPPTSPERLSEPGPAPAEPRPVAAPPRRATRRPRPARPPRSPCPDAPHPPPAPIPRPEKGLETKAVREPLTYLGEAGQQIGSSLDHLQAARALAEVLVPRLADFAAVELLERVVADSAPPVDEVDETTQMRRVAVVHNDEPGRWDAVVPEDEALLLPPGTPFVQAMRTGRPVHIPRVGAGRAEVLAASFGGRDLGPLLTGRALLIVPLIARGRVLGTFELVRKPDRPAFEEFDLAMVDELARRAALCIDNGRLYRREVQVAEELQRSMLPDDPPDVAGARVRYRYRPAEQAAQVGGDWFDAIPLPGCRLGIVVGDVMGHGLTSAAIMGQFRTAVRALAGEDMRPARLLRQLDGLARRLGEDYLATCLYAVYDPVERVCTFANAGHVPPVLVSAIGDSRVLSVPPGVPIGVGGEPFEAMEIEVEDGSQLVLCTDGLLERRDRDIEQGLDELRGRLTGATSDLDLTCDSLLDTLAAATPADDIAIVAVGFDGIPKDDVGAWELEPVPSTVPWVRAQAGAKLAEWGLEPLIETVQLLVSELVTNALVHGAGSIGLRLIRGMTLLCEVYDDGADLPRLRHADATDESGRGLQLVSFLSERWGTHRAERGKVVWFEHRLPG
;
A
#
# COMPACT_ATOMS: atom_id res chain seq x y z
N MET A 1 -4.24 -12.60 -5.42
CA MET A 1 -4.79 -11.67 -6.44
C MET A 1 -3.67 -10.83 -7.06
N VAL A 2 -3.51 -10.85 -8.40
CA VAL A 2 -3.37 -9.65 -9.28
C VAL A 2 -2.92 -8.28 -8.72
N ILE A 3 -1.82 -8.12 -7.98
CA ILE A 3 -1.23 -6.78 -7.75
C ILE A 3 -0.52 -6.29 -9.03
N THR A 4 -1.32 -5.95 -10.04
CA THR A 4 -0.95 -5.20 -11.24
C THR A 4 -1.93 -4.07 -11.53
N ASP A 5 -3.16 -4.14 -10.98
CA ASP A 5 -4.29 -3.32 -11.41
C ASP A 5 -4.68 -2.26 -10.35
N LEU A 6 -3.70 -1.77 -9.57
CA LEU A 6 -3.87 -0.62 -8.65
C LEU A 6 -3.02 0.60 -9.04
N LEU A 7 -2.55 0.65 -10.28
CA LEU A 7 -2.36 1.91 -11.00
C LEU A 7 -3.62 2.23 -11.81
N GLY A 8 -4.67 2.60 -11.09
CA GLY A 8 -5.83 3.28 -11.66
C GLY A 8 -5.44 4.68 -12.15
N VAL A 9 -4.68 4.76 -13.23
CA VAL A 9 -4.28 6.03 -13.87
C VAL A 9 -5.53 6.63 -14.51
N ALA A 10 -6.24 7.44 -13.73
CA ALA A 10 -7.32 8.27 -14.23
C ALA A 10 -6.76 9.22 -15.29
N ARG A 11 -6.93 8.90 -16.58
CA ARG A 11 -6.55 9.79 -17.67
C ARG A 11 -7.33 11.10 -17.51
N MET A 12 -6.61 12.17 -17.17
CA MET A 12 -7.16 13.53 -17.10
C MET A 12 -6.83 14.25 -18.40
N ALA A 13 -7.84 14.86 -18.99
CA ALA A 13 -7.71 15.80 -20.09
C ALA A 13 -7.19 17.13 -19.57
N ALA A 14 -6.10 17.65 -20.15
CA ALA A 14 -5.53 18.95 -19.86
C ALA A 14 -5.80 19.94 -21.00
N LEU A 15 -6.38 21.09 -20.66
CA LEU A 15 -6.56 22.21 -21.58
C LEU A 15 -6.24 23.54 -20.89
N THR A 16 -5.70 24.49 -21.65
CA THR A 16 -5.45 25.85 -21.15
C THR A 16 -6.32 26.88 -21.86
N LEU A 17 -6.76 27.92 -21.14
CA LEU A 17 -7.54 29.03 -21.67
C LEU A 17 -6.74 30.33 -21.50
N ASN A 18 -6.79 31.24 -22.48
CA ASN A 18 -6.26 32.61 -22.32
C ASN A 18 -7.23 33.53 -21.59
N GLY A 19 -6.80 34.77 -21.32
CA GLY A 19 -7.59 35.80 -20.63
C GLY A 19 -8.91 36.19 -21.30
N ARG A 20 -9.21 35.68 -22.52
CA ARG A 20 -10.48 35.85 -23.23
C ARG A 20 -11.36 34.60 -23.20
N GLY A 21 -11.05 33.60 -22.37
CA GLY A 21 -11.84 32.36 -22.26
C GLY A 21 -11.76 31.46 -23.49
N ARG A 22 -10.67 31.54 -24.26
CA ARG A 22 -10.44 30.73 -25.47
C ARG A 22 -9.31 29.73 -25.26
N ILE A 23 -9.50 28.52 -25.78
CA ILE A 23 -8.58 27.39 -25.66
C ILE A 23 -7.25 27.72 -26.35
N ASN A 24 -6.15 27.69 -25.61
CA ASN A 24 -4.77 27.78 -26.09
C ASN A 24 -4.15 26.39 -26.27
N HIS A 25 -4.35 25.50 -25.28
CA HIS A 25 -3.90 24.11 -25.31
C HIS A 25 -5.07 23.14 -25.17
N TRP A 26 -4.97 22.00 -25.83
CA TRP A 26 -5.95 20.92 -25.82
C TRP A 26 -5.17 19.63 -26.10
N ASP A 27 -5.14 18.71 -25.16
CA ASP A 27 -4.41 17.45 -25.28
C ASP A 27 -5.23 16.34 -25.96
N ASP A 28 -4.57 15.23 -26.27
CA ASP A 28 -5.21 14.10 -26.95
C ASP A 28 -6.25 13.41 -26.07
N VAL A 29 -6.09 13.49 -24.74
CA VAL A 29 -7.08 13.00 -23.77
C VAL A 29 -8.34 13.86 -23.79
N ALA A 30 -8.25 15.18 -23.95
CA ALA A 30 -9.39 16.06 -24.21
C ALA A 30 -10.06 15.72 -25.55
N ALA A 31 -9.27 15.42 -26.59
CA ALA A 31 -9.82 14.99 -27.88
C ALA A 31 -10.59 13.66 -27.77
N GLU A 32 -10.05 12.67 -27.07
CA GLU A 32 -10.74 11.41 -26.76
C GLU A 32 -12.00 11.61 -25.90
N LEU A 33 -11.94 12.46 -24.87
CA LEU A 33 -13.01 12.67 -23.89
C LEU A 33 -14.20 13.41 -24.49
N PHE A 34 -13.95 14.47 -25.26
CA PHE A 34 -14.96 15.38 -25.77
C PHE A 34 -15.33 15.14 -27.26
N GLY A 35 -14.54 14.35 -27.99
CA GLY A 35 -14.78 14.09 -29.41
C GLY A 35 -14.48 15.29 -30.31
N VAL A 36 -13.43 16.06 -29.98
CA VAL A 36 -12.98 17.24 -30.73
C VAL A 36 -11.46 17.28 -30.80
N ASP A 37 -10.91 17.27 -32.01
CA ASP A 37 -9.47 17.40 -32.24
C ASP A 37 -8.96 18.80 -31.84
N ARG A 38 -7.70 18.89 -31.37
CA ARG A 38 -6.99 20.10 -30.97
C ARG A 38 -7.11 21.22 -31.99
N LEU A 39 -6.96 20.91 -33.29
CA LEU A 39 -7.09 21.90 -34.38
C LEU A 39 -8.48 22.53 -34.49
N GLN A 40 -9.52 21.84 -34.02
CA GLN A 40 -10.91 22.33 -33.99
C GLN A 40 -11.26 23.02 -32.67
N ALA A 41 -10.51 22.73 -31.59
CA ALA A 41 -10.72 23.25 -30.26
C ALA A 41 -10.01 24.59 -30.00
N VAL A 42 -8.73 24.70 -30.41
CA VAL A 42 -7.89 25.88 -30.17
C VAL A 42 -8.52 27.14 -30.77
N GLY A 43 -8.43 28.26 -30.04
CA GLY A 43 -9.03 29.54 -30.38
C GLY A 43 -10.53 29.67 -30.08
N ARG A 44 -11.23 28.59 -29.71
CA ARG A 44 -12.67 28.62 -29.35
C ARG A 44 -12.89 28.64 -27.84
N SER A 45 -14.08 29.07 -27.40
CA SER A 45 -14.47 28.98 -25.99
C SER A 45 -15.03 27.59 -25.67
N PRO A 46 -14.66 26.94 -24.55
CA PRO A 46 -15.19 25.62 -24.15
C PRO A 46 -16.72 25.57 -24.14
N ALA A 47 -17.37 26.62 -23.63
CA ALA A 47 -18.83 26.74 -23.59
C ALA A 47 -19.48 26.65 -24.98
N SER A 48 -18.83 27.23 -25.99
CA SER A 48 -19.28 27.20 -27.40
C SER A 48 -18.92 25.92 -28.14
N LEU A 49 -17.84 25.26 -27.72
CA LEU A 49 -17.28 24.07 -28.36
C LEU A 49 -18.04 22.82 -27.92
N LEU A 50 -18.10 22.61 -26.61
CA LEU A 50 -18.67 21.45 -25.93
C LEU A 50 -20.19 21.52 -25.78
N ARG A 51 -20.81 22.56 -26.36
CA ARG A 51 -22.26 22.84 -26.30
C ARG A 51 -22.79 22.74 -24.87
N LEU A 52 -22.06 23.33 -23.92
CA LEU A 52 -22.41 23.23 -22.50
C LEU A 52 -23.86 23.71 -22.26
N PRO A 53 -24.60 23.06 -21.34
CA PRO A 53 -25.90 23.56 -20.90
C PRO A 53 -25.81 25.04 -20.51
N PRO A 54 -26.81 25.89 -20.82
CA PRO A 54 -26.78 27.33 -20.52
C PRO A 54 -26.30 27.65 -19.09
N GLU A 55 -26.78 26.88 -18.11
CA GLU A 55 -26.45 26.94 -16.69
C GLU A 55 -24.97 26.69 -16.35
N ASN A 56 -24.20 26.03 -17.22
CA ASN A 56 -22.79 25.71 -17.03
C ASN A 56 -21.83 26.62 -17.81
N ARG A 57 -22.31 27.54 -18.66
CA ARG A 57 -21.45 28.32 -19.57
C ARG A 57 -20.55 29.32 -18.86
N GLY A 58 -21.07 29.94 -17.79
CA GLY A 58 -20.34 30.92 -16.99
C GLY A 58 -19.06 30.38 -16.33
N ALA A 59 -18.96 29.07 -16.13
CA ALA A 59 -17.80 28.41 -15.52
C ALA A 59 -16.47 28.62 -16.29
N PHE A 60 -16.56 29.00 -17.58
CA PHE A 60 -15.41 29.27 -18.45
C PHE A 60 -15.37 30.71 -18.97
N GLU A 61 -15.99 31.65 -18.25
CA GLU A 61 -15.93 33.08 -18.56
C GLU A 61 -14.78 33.77 -17.79
N PRO A 62 -14.13 34.81 -18.38
CA PRO A 62 -12.96 35.47 -17.79
C PRO A 62 -13.12 35.96 -16.35
N GLY A 63 -14.33 36.33 -15.93
CA GLY A 63 -14.61 36.80 -14.57
C GLY A 63 -14.43 35.78 -13.45
N ILE A 64 -14.35 34.47 -13.77
CA ILE A 64 -14.12 33.40 -12.77
C ILE A 64 -12.63 33.02 -12.68
N PHE A 65 -11.82 33.42 -13.65
CA PHE A 65 -10.46 32.92 -13.83
C PHE A 65 -9.44 33.36 -12.78
N GLY A 66 -9.78 34.28 -11.87
CA GLY A 66 -8.94 34.65 -10.73
C GLY A 66 -8.99 33.68 -9.53
N HIS A 67 -9.77 32.59 -9.62
CA HIS A 67 -10.02 31.69 -8.49
C HIS A 67 -9.91 30.21 -8.87
N VAL A 68 -9.37 29.39 -7.95
CA VAL A 68 -9.40 27.93 -8.07
C VAL A 68 -10.80 27.42 -7.80
N TRP A 69 -11.36 26.62 -8.71
CA TRP A 69 -12.66 25.97 -8.51
C TRP A 69 -12.69 24.53 -9.03
N CYS A 70 -13.58 23.73 -8.47
CA CYS A 70 -13.90 22.41 -9.00
C CYS A 70 -15.42 22.17 -9.06
N GLY A 71 -15.84 21.16 -9.83
CA GLY A 71 -17.26 20.84 -10.02
C GLY A 71 -17.47 19.70 -11.00
N ALA A 72 -18.73 19.36 -11.27
CA ALA A 72 -19.09 18.33 -12.24
C ALA A 72 -20.29 18.76 -13.09
N CYS A 73 -20.31 18.39 -14.37
CA CYS A 73 -21.43 18.64 -15.26
C CYS A 73 -21.57 17.61 -16.40
N ALA A 74 -22.78 17.48 -16.97
CA ALA A 74 -23.06 16.50 -18.02
C ALA A 74 -22.81 17.09 -19.42
N VAL A 75 -21.64 16.79 -19.99
CA VAL A 75 -21.15 17.31 -21.28
C VAL A 75 -21.47 16.34 -22.41
N PRO A 76 -22.14 16.76 -23.50
CA PRO A 76 -22.26 15.95 -24.70
C PRO A 76 -20.93 15.93 -25.48
N ARG A 77 -20.46 14.74 -25.87
CA ARG A 77 -19.44 14.59 -26.91
C ARG A 77 -19.89 15.28 -28.20
N VAL A 78 -18.97 15.95 -28.87
CA VAL A 78 -19.29 16.79 -30.04
C VAL A 78 -19.45 15.95 -31.32
N ASP A 79 -18.78 14.82 -31.40
CA ASP A 79 -18.82 13.86 -32.51
C ASP A 79 -20.05 12.93 -32.44
N THR A 80 -20.30 12.30 -31.30
CA THR A 80 -21.34 11.28 -31.13
C THR A 80 -22.62 11.78 -30.45
N GLY A 81 -22.57 12.91 -29.75
CA GLY A 81 -23.67 13.40 -28.91
C GLY A 81 -23.86 12.63 -27.59
N GLU A 82 -23.04 11.62 -27.28
CA GLU A 82 -23.13 10.88 -26.02
C GLU A 82 -22.81 11.79 -24.83
N ARG A 83 -23.64 11.78 -23.78
CA ARG A 83 -23.40 12.60 -22.58
C ARG A 83 -22.47 11.89 -21.59
N ALA A 84 -21.30 12.47 -21.35
CA ALA A 84 -20.39 12.11 -20.27
C ALA A 84 -20.66 12.96 -19.02
N GLU A 85 -20.45 12.39 -17.82
CA GLU A 85 -20.50 13.15 -16.57
C GLU A 85 -19.06 13.55 -16.23
N VAL A 86 -18.71 14.79 -16.54
CA VAL A 86 -17.31 15.26 -16.50
C VAL A 86 -17.06 16.02 -15.21
N GLY A 87 -16.06 15.58 -14.45
CA GLY A 87 -15.48 16.33 -13.33
C GLY A 87 -14.44 17.32 -13.85
N TRP A 88 -14.39 18.50 -13.24
CA TRP A 88 -13.56 19.63 -13.63
C TRP A 88 -12.79 20.19 -12.44
N TRP A 89 -11.52 20.54 -12.67
CA TRP A 89 -10.66 21.26 -11.73
C TRP A 89 -9.96 22.37 -12.50
N VAL A 90 -10.06 23.61 -12.04
CA VAL A 90 -9.68 24.79 -12.81
C VAL A 90 -8.81 25.70 -11.95
N TYR A 91 -7.63 26.05 -12.47
CA TYR A 91 -6.57 26.75 -11.76
C TYR A 91 -6.09 27.98 -12.56
N PRO A 92 -5.98 29.18 -11.95
CA PRO A 92 -5.21 30.27 -12.52
C PRO A 92 -3.73 29.90 -12.63
N ILE A 93 -3.10 30.34 -13.70
CA ILE A 93 -1.65 30.40 -13.91
C ILE A 93 -1.33 31.83 -14.35
N ASP A 94 -0.35 32.45 -13.70
CA ASP A 94 0.05 33.82 -14.01
C ASP A 94 0.56 33.91 -15.45
N GLY A 95 -0.10 34.74 -16.25
CA GLY A 95 0.39 35.15 -17.56
C GLY A 95 1.59 36.07 -17.43
N GLY A 96 2.48 36.04 -18.42
CA GLY A 96 3.62 36.97 -18.50
C GLY A 96 3.18 38.44 -18.65
N PRO A 97 4.14 39.39 -18.63
CA PRO A 97 3.84 40.82 -18.66
C PRO A 97 2.99 41.19 -19.88
N ALA A 98 1.80 41.73 -19.61
CA ALA A 98 0.79 42.00 -20.62
C ALA A 98 1.11 43.24 -21.47
N GLU A 99 0.82 43.18 -22.77
CA GLU A 99 0.67 44.40 -23.58
C GLU A 99 -0.51 45.26 -23.06
N PRO A 100 -0.47 46.60 -23.23
CA PRO A 100 -1.45 47.48 -22.62
C PRO A 100 -2.88 47.26 -23.18
N GLY A 101 -3.74 46.61 -22.38
CA GLY A 101 -5.16 46.45 -22.69
C GLY A 101 -5.76 45.05 -22.53
N GLY A 102 -5.02 44.06 -22.02
CA GLY A 102 -5.57 42.71 -21.77
C GLY A 102 -5.03 42.07 -20.49
N THR A 103 -5.94 41.69 -19.57
CA THR A 103 -5.64 40.76 -18.50
C THR A 103 -5.44 39.37 -19.09
N ASP A 104 -4.19 38.93 -19.31
CA ASP A 104 -3.92 37.62 -19.90
C ASP A 104 -3.90 36.52 -18.83
N VAL A 105 -5.10 36.17 -18.34
CA VAL A 105 -5.27 35.10 -17.34
C VAL A 105 -5.17 33.74 -18.04
N SER A 106 -4.06 33.04 -17.79
CA SER A 106 -3.83 31.71 -18.37
C SER A 106 -4.40 30.65 -17.42
N VAL A 107 -5.51 30.01 -17.77
CA VAL A 107 -6.18 29.04 -16.89
C VAL A 107 -5.88 27.62 -17.32
N LEU A 108 -5.41 26.76 -16.42
CA LEU A 108 -5.37 25.32 -16.63
C LEU A 108 -6.67 24.68 -16.12
N ALA A 109 -7.38 24.00 -17.01
CA ALA A 109 -8.51 23.16 -16.67
C ALA A 109 -8.15 21.69 -16.89
N LEU A 110 -8.35 20.87 -15.86
CA LEU A 110 -8.24 19.41 -15.90
C LEU A 110 -9.64 18.79 -15.88
N ALA A 111 -9.87 17.74 -16.66
CA ALA A 111 -11.18 17.10 -16.78
C ALA A 111 -11.13 15.55 -16.91
N THR A 112 -12.14 14.84 -16.41
CA THR A 112 -12.26 13.37 -16.61
C THR A 112 -13.71 12.86 -16.51
N ASP A 113 -14.05 11.70 -17.10
CA ASP A 113 -15.39 11.09 -17.03
C ASP A 113 -15.59 10.32 -15.71
N LEU A 114 -16.38 10.90 -14.81
CA LEU A 114 -16.71 10.35 -13.50
C LEU A 114 -17.43 8.99 -13.60
N ARG A 115 -18.06 8.66 -14.73
CA ARG A 115 -18.71 7.35 -14.93
C ARG A 115 -17.71 6.23 -15.20
N ARG A 116 -16.50 6.55 -15.68
CA ARG A 116 -15.38 5.60 -15.74
C ARG A 116 -14.78 5.45 -14.34
N LEU A 117 -14.45 6.57 -13.71
CA LEU A 117 -13.95 6.64 -12.33
C LEU A 117 -14.78 5.81 -11.33
N ARG A 118 -16.12 5.87 -11.41
CA ARG A 118 -17.05 5.08 -10.56
C ARG A 118 -17.21 3.61 -10.97
N ARG A 119 -16.87 3.25 -12.20
CA ARG A 119 -17.00 1.89 -12.75
C ARG A 119 -15.75 1.06 -12.50
N ASP A 120 -14.59 1.73 -12.46
CA ASP A 120 -13.28 1.10 -12.33
C ASP A 120 -12.92 0.77 -10.85
N GLY A 121 -13.76 1.17 -9.88
CA GLY A 121 -13.72 0.69 -8.49
C GLY A 121 -14.26 1.69 -7.44
N PRO A 122 -14.56 1.24 -6.21
CA PRO A 122 -15.17 2.09 -5.17
C PRO A 122 -14.18 3.01 -4.41
N TRP A 123 -12.90 3.07 -4.83
CA TRP A 123 -11.80 3.61 -4.01
C TRP A 123 -11.32 5.03 -4.36
N VAL A 124 -11.99 5.74 -5.28
CA VAL A 124 -11.68 7.15 -5.57
C VAL A 124 -12.71 8.05 -4.90
N THR A 125 -12.45 8.43 -3.65
CA THR A 125 -13.23 9.41 -2.89
C THR A 125 -12.50 10.76 -2.84
N THR A 126 -13.24 11.87 -2.91
CA THR A 126 -12.68 13.23 -2.87
C THR A 126 -12.95 13.89 -1.52
N GLY A 127 -12.36 13.33 -0.45
CA GLY A 127 -12.36 13.90 0.91
C GLY A 127 -13.69 13.89 1.66
N ASP A 128 -13.65 14.21 2.96
CA ASP A 128 -14.79 14.21 3.90
C ASP A 128 -15.64 15.48 3.81
N LEU A 129 -16.00 15.91 2.61
CA LEU A 129 -16.81 17.12 2.38
C LEU A 129 -18.30 16.80 2.20
N PRO A 130 -19.17 17.05 3.20
CA PRO A 130 -20.60 17.07 2.96
C PRO A 130 -20.93 18.22 1.98
N ILE A 131 -21.58 17.89 0.87
CA ILE A 131 -21.83 18.85 -0.21
C ILE A 131 -23.05 19.74 0.11
N GLU A 132 -22.90 20.66 1.05
CA GLU A 132 -23.86 21.73 1.33
C GLU A 132 -23.34 23.10 0.85
N PRO A 133 -24.22 23.98 0.32
CA PRO A 133 -23.82 25.29 -0.18
C PRO A 133 -23.65 26.30 0.98
N PRO A 134 -22.71 27.25 0.89
CA PRO A 134 -22.76 28.44 1.74
C PRO A 134 -23.97 29.31 1.31
N ASP A 135 -24.90 29.53 2.24
CA ASP A 135 -26.03 30.44 2.04
C ASP A 135 -25.55 31.88 1.74
N GLY A 136 -26.20 32.66 0.86
CA GLY A 136 -27.29 32.26 -0.04
C GLY A 136 -27.89 33.47 -0.75
N ALA A 137 -27.74 33.55 -2.08
CA ALA A 137 -28.45 34.53 -2.91
C ALA A 137 -28.69 34.11 -4.38
N VAL A 138 -28.47 32.84 -4.77
CA VAL A 138 -28.82 32.33 -6.12
C VAL A 138 -29.54 30.98 -6.01
N ARG A 139 -30.85 31.05 -5.75
CA ARG A 139 -31.82 29.98 -6.04
C ARG A 139 -32.35 30.22 -7.47
N ARG A 140 -32.64 29.23 -8.31
CA ARG A 140 -32.63 27.75 -8.20
C ARG A 140 -32.72 27.15 -9.61
N GLU A 141 -32.52 25.83 -9.70
CA GLU A 141 -32.72 24.94 -10.86
C GLU A 141 -31.53 24.78 -11.84
N ALA A 142 -31.28 23.51 -12.18
CA ALA A 142 -30.27 22.95 -13.11
C ALA A 142 -28.76 23.02 -12.74
N GLY A 143 -28.23 21.84 -12.38
CA GLY A 143 -27.09 21.26 -13.11
C GLY A 143 -25.65 21.64 -12.75
N ALA A 144 -25.39 22.77 -12.09
CA ALA A 144 -24.04 23.24 -11.79
C ALA A 144 -23.83 23.53 -10.29
N ARG A 145 -22.79 22.95 -9.68
CA ARG A 145 -22.25 23.43 -8.39
C ARG A 145 -20.82 23.93 -8.61
N LEU A 146 -20.59 25.20 -8.32
CA LEU A 146 -19.26 25.81 -8.29
C LEU A 146 -18.69 25.59 -6.87
N LEU A 147 -17.65 24.79 -6.73
CA LEU A 147 -16.95 24.59 -5.45
C LEU A 147 -15.73 25.51 -5.42
N ARG A 148 -15.69 26.46 -4.48
CA ARG A 148 -14.52 27.29 -4.23
C ARG A 148 -13.49 26.47 -3.44
N VAL A 149 -12.28 26.36 -3.95
CA VAL A 149 -11.15 25.82 -3.19
C VAL A 149 -10.54 26.97 -2.41
N GLU A 150 -10.49 26.87 -1.07
CA GLU A 150 -9.70 27.78 -0.24
C GLU A 150 -8.22 27.61 -0.62
N PRO A 151 -7.52 28.66 -1.08
CA PRO A 151 -6.10 28.56 -1.37
C PRO A 151 -5.33 28.48 -0.05
N ALA A 152 -4.74 27.32 0.22
CA ALA A 152 -3.70 27.24 1.23
C ALA A 152 -2.53 28.14 0.77
N LEU A 153 -2.26 29.19 1.55
CA LEU A 153 -1.16 30.16 1.42
C LEU A 153 -1.31 31.20 0.29
N ALA A 154 -1.68 32.42 0.69
CA ALA A 154 -1.30 33.64 -0.03
C ALA A 154 0.20 33.95 0.22
N PRO A 155 0.89 34.65 -0.71
CA PRO A 155 2.25 35.13 -0.48
C PRO A 155 2.30 36.18 0.64
N PRO A 156 3.44 36.37 1.32
CA PRO A 156 3.57 37.37 2.38
C PRO A 156 3.57 38.79 1.79
N GLY A 157 2.92 39.72 2.50
CA GLY A 157 3.08 41.16 2.29
C GLY A 157 1.91 41.87 1.61
N GLN A 158 0.93 42.32 2.41
CA GLN A 158 0.57 43.75 2.54
C GLN A 158 -0.53 43.93 3.60
N ALA A 159 -0.32 44.87 4.54
CA ALA A 159 -1.26 45.15 5.62
C ALA A 159 -2.46 46.00 5.14
N PRO A 160 -3.65 45.85 5.75
CA PRO A 160 -4.83 46.60 5.33
C PRO A 160 -4.82 48.06 5.82
N ARG A 161 -4.87 49.00 4.87
CA ARG A 161 -5.46 50.34 4.98
C ARG A 161 -6.39 50.49 3.76
N GLY A 162 -7.61 51.02 3.80
CA GLY A 162 -8.44 51.56 4.90
C GLY A 162 -9.47 52.57 4.31
N GLY A 163 -10.70 52.62 4.85
CA GLY A 163 -11.80 53.51 4.41
C GLY A 163 -13.06 52.75 3.98
N ASP A 164 -14.30 53.13 4.34
CA ASP A 164 -14.81 54.34 5.01
C ASP A 164 -15.55 54.01 6.33
N GLY A 165 -15.70 54.90 7.31
CA GLY A 165 -15.16 56.27 7.48
C GLY A 165 -15.89 57.03 8.61
N ALA A 166 -15.26 58.08 9.18
CA ALA A 166 -15.89 59.28 9.79
C ALA A 166 -14.89 60.15 10.61
N GLY A 167 -14.56 61.36 10.13
CA GLY A 167 -13.92 62.47 10.88
C GLY A 167 -12.44 62.29 11.28
N ASP A 168 -11.67 63.35 11.56
CA ASP A 168 -11.81 64.79 11.29
C ASP A 168 -10.40 65.45 11.46
N ASP A 169 -10.14 66.61 10.82
CA ASP A 169 -8.91 67.45 10.90
C ASP A 169 -7.52 66.79 10.66
N GLY A 170 -6.52 67.42 10.02
CA GLY A 170 -6.40 68.71 9.34
C GLY A 170 -4.91 69.08 9.12
N THR A 171 -4.57 69.70 7.98
CA THR A 171 -3.23 70.26 7.61
C THR A 171 -2.05 69.26 7.48
N GLY A 172 -1.09 69.36 6.55
CA GLY A 172 -0.96 70.17 5.33
C GLY A 172 0.45 70.05 4.70
N GLY A 173 0.55 70.12 3.37
CA GLY A 173 1.73 70.67 2.65
C GLY A 173 2.57 69.72 1.78
N ASP A 174 2.59 70.01 0.47
CA ASP A 174 3.70 69.99 -0.53
C ASP A 174 4.83 68.92 -0.45
N GLY A 175 5.32 68.31 -1.55
CA GLY A 175 4.99 68.39 -2.98
C GLY A 175 6.11 67.81 -3.89
N ALA A 176 5.81 67.50 -5.17
CA ALA A 176 6.71 67.17 -6.31
C ALA A 176 7.81 66.08 -6.13
N GLY A 177 7.81 64.98 -6.91
CA GLY A 177 8.51 64.86 -8.22
C GLY A 177 9.90 64.20 -8.04
N ASP A 178 10.54 63.49 -8.97
CA ASP A 178 10.29 63.09 -10.36
C ASP A 178 11.17 61.84 -10.68
N ASP A 179 11.03 61.22 -11.86
CA ASP A 179 11.69 60.00 -12.35
C ASP A 179 13.19 59.78 -12.01
N ARG A 180 13.60 58.52 -11.78
CA ARG A 180 14.34 57.69 -12.79
C ARG A 180 14.74 56.28 -12.32
N ALA A 181 14.84 55.37 -13.29
CA ALA A 181 15.01 53.93 -13.10
C ALA A 181 16.46 53.42 -13.11
N GLY A 182 16.63 52.22 -12.57
CA GLY A 182 17.72 51.27 -12.76
C GLY A 182 17.72 50.24 -11.62
N ASP A 183 17.92 48.94 -11.79
CA ASP A 183 18.09 48.05 -12.94
C ASP A 183 18.13 46.65 -12.31
N ASP A 184 17.00 45.93 -12.27
CA ASP A 184 16.91 44.57 -11.69
C ASP A 184 16.95 43.52 -12.80
N GLY A 185 18.12 42.90 -12.98
CA GLY A 185 18.37 41.83 -13.94
C GLY A 185 18.30 40.41 -13.34
N ASP A 186 17.66 39.49 -14.06
CA ASP A 186 17.77 38.03 -13.93
C ASP A 186 17.35 37.34 -12.62
N ALA A 187 16.04 37.35 -12.35
CA ALA A 187 15.37 36.28 -11.63
C ALA A 187 14.50 35.43 -12.57
N VAL A 188 15.11 34.49 -13.31
CA VAL A 188 14.36 33.50 -14.11
C VAL A 188 13.50 32.63 -13.18
N PRO A 189 12.18 32.49 -13.40
CA PRO A 189 11.31 31.71 -12.52
C PRO A 189 11.76 30.25 -12.42
N PHE A 190 12.07 29.82 -11.19
CA PHE A 190 12.59 28.50 -10.81
C PHE A 190 11.84 27.33 -11.47
N ALA A 191 10.52 27.45 -11.64
CA ALA A 191 9.68 26.42 -12.27
C ALA A 191 10.07 26.07 -13.73
N VAL A 192 10.54 27.05 -14.51
CA VAL A 192 10.95 26.82 -15.91
C VAL A 192 12.25 26.01 -15.96
N ARG A 193 13.28 26.46 -15.21
CA ARG A 193 14.55 25.74 -15.10
C ARG A 193 14.36 24.32 -14.52
N LEU A 194 13.46 24.16 -13.55
CA LEU A 194 13.17 22.85 -12.95
C LEU A 194 12.55 21.87 -13.96
N ALA A 195 11.61 22.32 -14.80
CA ALA A 195 10.99 21.49 -15.84
C ALA A 195 12.01 21.07 -16.91
N GLU A 196 12.86 22.01 -17.37
CA GLU A 196 13.93 21.74 -18.34
C GLU A 196 15.00 20.81 -17.77
N MET A 197 15.38 20.97 -16.51
CA MET A 197 16.32 20.06 -15.82
C MET A 197 15.75 18.65 -15.66
N LEU A 198 14.49 18.51 -15.23
CA LEU A 198 13.87 17.20 -14.98
C LEU A 198 13.75 16.37 -16.27
N ALA A 199 13.51 17.00 -17.42
CA ALA A 199 13.47 16.33 -18.72
C ALA A 199 14.86 15.87 -19.22
N ALA A 200 15.95 16.45 -18.70
CA ALA A 200 17.33 16.12 -19.08
C ALA A 200 18.04 15.17 -18.09
N MET A 201 17.38 14.75 -17.01
CA MET A 201 17.98 13.93 -15.94
C MET A 201 17.57 12.45 -15.99
N GLY A 202 18.48 11.57 -15.56
CA GLY A 202 18.20 10.14 -15.40
C GLY A 202 17.15 9.84 -14.30
N PRO A 203 16.44 8.70 -14.37
CA PRO A 203 15.24 8.45 -13.55
C PRO A 203 15.43 8.66 -12.04
N ALA A 204 16.50 8.09 -11.47
CA ALA A 204 16.80 8.18 -10.04
C ALA A 204 17.21 9.59 -9.56
N ALA A 205 17.53 10.53 -10.46
CA ALA A 205 17.74 11.95 -10.11
C ALA A 205 16.42 12.73 -10.14
N SER A 206 15.55 12.43 -11.12
CA SER A 206 14.20 13.00 -11.22
C SER A 206 13.34 12.64 -9.99
N GLU A 207 13.37 11.36 -9.59
CA GLU A 207 12.62 10.83 -8.44
C GLU A 207 12.97 11.53 -7.11
N ARG A 208 14.26 11.66 -6.79
CA ARG A 208 14.73 12.33 -5.55
C ARG A 208 14.36 13.82 -5.50
N ILE A 209 14.26 14.49 -6.65
CA ILE A 209 13.86 15.90 -6.73
C ILE A 209 12.33 16.02 -6.65
N ALA A 210 11.57 15.12 -7.29
CA ALA A 210 10.12 15.04 -7.15
C ALA A 210 9.70 14.86 -5.69
N THR A 211 10.32 13.93 -4.94
CA THR A 211 10.03 13.70 -3.52
C THR A 211 10.28 14.95 -2.65
N ARG A 212 11.30 15.76 -2.95
CA ARG A 212 11.53 17.04 -2.27
C ARG A 212 10.52 18.12 -2.65
N VAL A 213 10.04 18.13 -3.90
CA VAL A 213 9.03 19.09 -4.37
C VAL A 213 7.63 18.77 -3.82
N VAL A 214 7.30 17.50 -3.57
CA VAL A 214 6.08 17.08 -2.88
C VAL A 214 5.98 17.64 -1.46
N GLY A 215 7.12 17.87 -0.79
CA GLY A 215 7.19 18.55 0.51
C GLY A 215 6.81 20.04 0.50
N LEU A 216 6.59 20.66 -0.68
CA LEU A 216 6.38 22.10 -0.86
C LEU A 216 4.95 22.51 -1.25
N GLY A 217 3.96 21.63 -1.05
CA GLY A 217 2.53 22.03 -1.03
C GLY A 217 1.83 22.25 -2.38
N ARG A 218 2.26 21.58 -3.46
CA ARG A 218 1.59 21.58 -4.77
C ARG A 218 0.59 20.40 -4.91
N PRO A 219 -0.45 20.48 -5.77
CA PRO A 219 -1.60 19.55 -5.73
C PRO A 219 -1.25 18.10 -6.11
N ALA A 220 -1.87 17.17 -5.37
CA ALA A 220 -1.74 15.73 -5.53
C ALA A 220 -3.11 15.04 -5.41
N LEU A 221 -3.31 13.94 -6.13
CA LEU A 221 -4.45 13.04 -5.95
C LEU A 221 -4.18 12.13 -4.74
N SER A 222 -5.05 12.18 -3.73
CA SER A 222 -4.97 11.26 -2.59
C SER A 222 -5.70 9.96 -2.93
N LEU A 223 -5.01 8.82 -2.84
CA LEU A 223 -5.58 7.48 -2.94
C LEU A 223 -5.50 6.84 -1.55
N GLY A 224 -6.63 6.82 -0.85
CA GLY A 224 -6.66 6.47 0.57
C GLY A 224 -5.87 7.45 1.45
N LEU A 225 -5.70 7.06 2.72
CA LEU A 225 -5.06 7.89 3.76
C LEU A 225 -3.52 7.95 3.65
N THR A 226 -2.91 7.16 2.77
CA THR A 226 -1.45 6.92 2.74
C THR A 226 -0.75 7.20 1.40
N ILE A 227 -1.46 7.32 0.27
CA ILE A 227 -0.82 7.57 -1.03
C ILE A 227 -1.23 8.95 -1.57
N ARG A 228 -0.25 9.82 -1.83
CA ARG A 228 -0.43 11.11 -2.53
C ARG A 228 0.31 11.07 -3.87
N LEU A 229 -0.43 10.95 -4.97
CA LEU A 229 0.13 10.98 -6.31
C LEU A 229 0.28 12.43 -6.80
N PRO A 230 1.49 12.93 -7.09
CA PRO A 230 1.65 14.27 -7.67
C PRO A 230 0.99 14.35 -9.04
N ILE A 231 0.25 15.43 -9.31
CA ILE A 231 -0.35 15.65 -10.64
C ILE A 231 0.73 16.22 -11.56
N VAL A 232 1.31 15.36 -12.40
CA VAL A 232 2.36 15.73 -13.37
C VAL A 232 1.74 15.92 -14.75
N PRO A 233 1.95 17.07 -15.44
CA PRO A 233 1.56 17.23 -16.84
C PRO A 233 2.38 16.30 -17.74
N CYS A 234 1.73 15.64 -18.71
CA CYS A 234 2.43 14.82 -19.70
C CYS A 234 3.32 15.67 -20.62
N GLY A 235 4.63 15.71 -20.33
CA GLY A 235 5.66 16.19 -21.26
C GLY A 235 5.96 15.11 -22.31
N GLY A 236 5.90 15.47 -23.59
CA GLY A 236 5.94 14.51 -24.69
C GLY A 236 7.33 13.98 -25.06
N GLY A 237 7.36 12.72 -25.49
CA GLY A 237 8.47 12.07 -26.18
C GLY A 237 7.99 10.81 -26.89
N GLU A 238 7.86 10.84 -28.22
CA GLU A 238 7.43 9.68 -29.01
C GLU A 238 8.54 8.62 -29.11
N PRO A 239 8.23 7.32 -28.92
CA PRO A 239 9.06 6.22 -29.40
C PRO A 239 8.84 6.05 -30.92
N SER A 240 9.91 6.18 -31.70
CA SER A 240 9.87 6.13 -33.17
C SER A 240 9.65 4.72 -33.73
N ALA A 241 8.95 4.63 -34.86
CA ALA A 241 8.78 3.40 -35.66
C ALA A 241 9.61 3.45 -36.96
N PRO A 242 10.11 2.30 -37.45
CA PRO A 242 10.27 2.10 -38.89
C PRO A 242 9.99 0.65 -39.37
N PRO A 243 9.82 0.39 -40.68
CA PRO A 243 9.43 1.29 -41.78
C PRO A 243 8.19 0.81 -42.56
N THR A 244 7.66 1.67 -43.44
CA THR A 244 6.54 1.38 -44.35
C THR A 244 6.98 0.97 -45.75
N SER A 245 6.06 0.31 -46.50
CA SER A 245 5.61 0.63 -47.90
C SER A 245 5.45 -0.64 -48.78
N PRO A 246 4.80 -0.57 -49.98
CA PRO A 246 3.37 -0.30 -50.20
C PRO A 246 2.72 -1.25 -51.26
N GLU A 247 1.43 -1.09 -51.59
CA GLU A 247 0.83 -1.05 -52.96
C GLU A 247 -0.72 -1.23 -52.91
N ARG A 248 -1.50 -0.19 -53.24
CA ARG A 248 -2.23 0.09 -54.51
C ARG A 248 -3.67 -0.44 -54.62
N LEU A 249 -4.61 0.51 -54.53
CA LEU A 249 -5.71 0.78 -55.48
C LEU A 249 -6.32 -0.41 -56.27
N SER A 250 -7.61 -0.71 -56.05
CA SER A 250 -8.71 -0.24 -56.93
C SER A 250 -10.11 -0.75 -56.53
N GLU A 251 -11.11 0.11 -56.77
CA GLU A 251 -12.58 -0.07 -56.72
C GLU A 251 -13.11 -1.10 -57.76
N PRO A 252 -14.40 -1.57 -57.75
CA PRO A 252 -15.62 -0.72 -57.72
C PRO A 252 -16.89 -1.23 -57.00
N GLY A 253 -17.91 -0.34 -56.87
CA GLY A 253 -19.30 -0.66 -56.48
C GLY A 253 -20.17 -1.16 -57.65
N PRO A 254 -21.52 -0.95 -57.72
CA PRO A 254 -22.39 -0.13 -56.85
C PRO A 254 -23.71 -0.81 -56.38
N ALA A 255 -24.60 -0.07 -55.70
CA ALA A 255 -26.00 -0.44 -55.37
C ALA A 255 -26.97 -0.22 -56.56
N PRO A 256 -28.24 -0.70 -56.54
CA PRO A 256 -29.33 -0.23 -55.65
C PRO A 256 -30.15 -1.42 -55.04
N ALA A 257 -31.39 -1.37 -54.50
CA ALA A 257 -32.47 -0.36 -54.44
C ALA A 257 -33.41 -0.57 -53.22
N GLU A 258 -34.44 0.29 -53.09
CA GLU A 258 -35.61 0.20 -52.17
C GLU A 258 -36.91 -0.01 -52.99
N PRO A 259 -38.02 -0.54 -52.42
CA PRO A 259 -39.05 0.37 -51.86
C PRO A 259 -39.84 -0.10 -50.61
N ARG A 260 -40.28 0.91 -49.84
CA ARG A 260 -41.18 0.98 -48.67
C ARG A 260 -42.69 0.70 -48.96
N PRO A 261 -43.65 0.83 -48.00
CA PRO A 261 -43.70 0.49 -46.55
C PRO A 261 -45.06 -0.20 -46.15
N VAL A 262 -45.36 -0.39 -44.83
CA VAL A 262 -46.60 0.10 -44.13
C VAL A 262 -46.74 -0.41 -42.67
N ALA A 263 -46.94 0.54 -41.74
CA ALA A 263 -47.59 0.56 -40.41
C ALA A 263 -47.58 -0.63 -39.40
N ALA A 264 -47.23 -0.29 -38.15
CA ALA A 264 -47.71 -0.92 -36.89
C ALA A 264 -48.72 0.02 -36.18
N PRO A 265 -49.52 -0.44 -35.19
CA PRO A 265 -49.23 -0.16 -33.75
C PRO A 265 -49.81 -1.23 -32.76
N PRO A 266 -49.98 -1.01 -31.43
CA PRO A 266 -48.90 -0.96 -30.43
C PRO A 266 -49.10 -1.81 -29.13
N ARG A 267 -47.99 -2.01 -28.40
CA ARG A 267 -47.79 -2.24 -26.94
C ARG A 267 -49.01 -2.42 -25.99
N ARG A 268 -48.95 -3.43 -25.08
CA ARG A 268 -48.63 -3.26 -23.62
C ARG A 268 -48.50 -4.60 -22.86
N ALA A 269 -48.01 -4.53 -21.62
CA ALA A 269 -47.61 -5.66 -20.76
C ALA A 269 -48.61 -5.98 -19.63
N THR A 270 -48.50 -7.15 -18.97
CA THR A 270 -48.50 -7.28 -17.47
C THR A 270 -48.25 -8.71 -16.91
N ARG A 271 -47.31 -8.79 -15.94
CA ARG A 271 -47.26 -9.54 -14.65
C ARG A 271 -47.96 -10.92 -14.40
N ARG A 272 -47.24 -11.79 -13.64
CA ARG A 272 -47.65 -13.08 -12.99
C ARG A 272 -48.69 -12.93 -11.85
N PRO A 273 -49.37 -14.02 -11.42
CA PRO A 273 -48.98 -14.73 -10.17
C PRO A 273 -49.07 -16.29 -10.20
N ARG A 274 -48.99 -16.97 -9.03
CA ARG A 274 -48.71 -18.42 -8.77
C ARG A 274 -49.98 -19.26 -8.33
N PRO A 275 -49.89 -20.61 -8.08
CA PRO A 275 -51.00 -21.57 -8.28
C PRO A 275 -51.70 -22.14 -7.00
N ALA A 276 -52.65 -23.07 -7.20
CA ALA A 276 -53.34 -23.85 -6.15
C ALA A 276 -53.55 -25.36 -6.47
N ARG A 277 -53.85 -26.16 -5.43
CA ARG A 277 -53.93 -27.66 -5.38
C ARG A 277 -55.22 -28.29 -5.97
N PRO A 278 -55.22 -29.61 -6.28
CA PRO A 278 -56.41 -30.46 -6.34
C PRO A 278 -56.59 -31.39 -5.09
N PRO A 279 -57.80 -31.97 -4.85
CA PRO A 279 -58.14 -32.79 -3.67
C PRO A 279 -58.11 -34.33 -3.90
N ARG A 280 -58.55 -35.10 -2.88
CA ARG A 280 -58.42 -36.58 -2.71
C ARG A 280 -59.63 -37.42 -3.19
N SER A 281 -59.40 -38.75 -3.23
CA SER A 281 -60.21 -39.89 -3.71
C SER A 281 -61.54 -40.20 -2.96
N PRO A 282 -62.31 -41.23 -3.41
CA PRO A 282 -62.34 -42.51 -2.65
C PRO A 282 -62.37 -43.83 -3.50
N CYS A 283 -62.24 -44.96 -2.80
CA CYS A 283 -62.27 -46.39 -3.26
C CYS A 283 -63.73 -46.97 -3.24
N PRO A 284 -64.08 -48.26 -3.55
CA PRO A 284 -63.32 -49.50 -3.20
C PRO A 284 -63.46 -50.80 -4.10
N ASP A 285 -62.69 -51.83 -3.69
CA ASP A 285 -62.92 -53.31 -3.71
C ASP A 285 -62.87 -54.28 -4.95
N ALA A 286 -61.82 -55.12 -4.92
CA ALA A 286 -61.80 -56.61 -5.07
C ALA A 286 -61.75 -57.26 -6.50
N PRO A 287 -61.45 -58.60 -6.65
CA PRO A 287 -60.13 -59.02 -7.17
C PRO A 287 -60.12 -60.10 -8.29
N HIS A 288 -58.99 -60.25 -9.00
CA HIS A 288 -58.72 -61.37 -9.94
C HIS A 288 -57.28 -61.94 -9.83
N PRO A 289 -57.05 -63.23 -10.21
CA PRO A 289 -55.83 -64.00 -9.89
C PRO A 289 -54.65 -63.80 -10.88
N PRO A 290 -53.42 -64.23 -10.54
CA PRO A 290 -52.20 -63.88 -11.29
C PRO A 290 -51.88 -64.85 -12.45
N PRO A 291 -51.33 -64.35 -13.57
CA PRO A 291 -50.57 -65.14 -14.53
C PRO A 291 -49.07 -65.25 -14.13
N ALA A 292 -48.40 -66.28 -14.64
CA ALA A 292 -47.06 -66.71 -14.24
C ALA A 292 -45.94 -65.69 -14.53
N PRO A 293 -44.83 -65.70 -13.75
CA PRO A 293 -43.70 -64.79 -13.96
C PRO A 293 -42.92 -65.12 -15.24
N ILE A 294 -42.86 -64.14 -16.15
CA ILE A 294 -41.86 -64.08 -17.21
C ILE A 294 -40.51 -63.72 -16.56
N PRO A 295 -39.40 -64.40 -16.87
CA PRO A 295 -38.09 -64.04 -16.32
C PRO A 295 -37.70 -62.63 -16.78
N ARG A 296 -37.37 -61.76 -15.82
CA ARG A 296 -36.80 -60.44 -16.09
C ARG A 296 -35.29 -60.58 -16.37
N PRO A 297 -34.71 -59.81 -17.29
CA PRO A 297 -33.26 -59.72 -17.42
C PRO A 297 -32.62 -59.15 -16.13
N GLU A 298 -31.37 -59.56 -15.88
CA GLU A 298 -30.67 -59.32 -14.61
C GLU A 298 -30.30 -57.83 -14.40
N LYS A 299 -31.12 -57.09 -13.65
CA LYS A 299 -30.85 -55.69 -13.26
C LYS A 299 -29.67 -55.48 -12.26
N GLY A 300 -28.74 -56.44 -12.19
CA GLY A 300 -27.60 -56.43 -11.27
C GLY A 300 -26.29 -55.91 -11.88
N LEU A 301 -26.04 -56.21 -13.16
CA LEU A 301 -24.74 -55.96 -13.80
C LEU A 301 -24.56 -54.50 -14.25
N GLU A 302 -25.58 -53.91 -14.88
CA GLU A 302 -25.57 -52.51 -15.33
C GLU A 302 -25.28 -51.53 -14.17
N THR A 303 -25.89 -51.79 -13.00
CA THR A 303 -25.74 -50.97 -11.78
C THR A 303 -24.37 -51.12 -11.12
N LYS A 304 -23.58 -52.15 -11.46
CA LYS A 304 -22.19 -52.32 -11.00
C LYS A 304 -21.20 -51.67 -11.96
N ALA A 305 -21.35 -51.91 -13.26
CA ALA A 305 -20.47 -51.41 -14.30
C ALA A 305 -20.36 -49.87 -14.32
N VAL A 306 -21.44 -49.15 -14.01
CA VAL A 306 -21.44 -47.67 -13.92
C VAL A 306 -20.91 -47.17 -12.56
N ARG A 307 -20.94 -48.00 -11.52
CA ARG A 307 -20.63 -47.58 -10.14
C ARG A 307 -19.14 -47.57 -9.84
N GLU A 308 -18.39 -48.57 -10.31
CA GLU A 308 -16.93 -48.65 -10.09
C GLU A 308 -16.16 -47.45 -10.68
N PRO A 309 -16.45 -46.96 -11.90
CA PRO A 309 -15.80 -45.75 -12.42
C PRO A 309 -16.20 -44.46 -11.69
N LEU A 310 -17.46 -44.32 -11.29
CA LEU A 310 -17.93 -43.15 -10.52
C LEU A 310 -17.31 -43.10 -9.12
N THR A 311 -17.15 -44.27 -8.46
CA THR A 311 -16.42 -44.37 -7.19
C THR A 311 -14.97 -43.95 -7.37
N TYR A 312 -14.28 -44.46 -8.39
CA TYR A 312 -12.90 -44.06 -8.69
C TYR A 312 -12.77 -42.56 -8.99
N LEU A 313 -13.66 -41.96 -9.78
CA LEU A 313 -13.70 -40.51 -10.00
C LEU A 313 -13.86 -39.71 -8.69
N GLY A 314 -14.58 -40.26 -7.70
CA GLY A 314 -14.72 -39.67 -6.36
C GLY A 314 -13.42 -39.73 -5.55
N GLU A 315 -12.83 -40.93 -5.44
CA GLU A 315 -11.57 -41.21 -4.73
C GLU A 315 -10.41 -40.39 -5.32
N ALA A 316 -10.26 -40.45 -6.65
CA ALA A 316 -9.32 -39.66 -7.43
C ALA A 316 -9.45 -38.15 -7.17
N GLY A 317 -10.69 -37.64 -7.19
CA GLY A 317 -10.97 -36.23 -6.93
C GLY A 317 -10.63 -35.81 -5.50
N GLN A 318 -10.83 -36.68 -4.50
CA GLN A 318 -10.42 -36.43 -3.12
C GLN A 318 -8.90 -36.42 -2.96
N GLN A 319 -8.18 -37.35 -3.59
CA GLN A 319 -6.72 -37.42 -3.50
C GLN A 319 -6.07 -36.18 -4.15
N ILE A 320 -6.54 -35.77 -5.34
CA ILE A 320 -6.07 -34.56 -6.03
C ILE A 320 -6.39 -33.29 -5.21
N GLY A 321 -7.57 -33.22 -4.60
CA GLY A 321 -8.00 -32.10 -3.78
C GLY A 321 -7.54 -32.12 -2.31
N SER A 322 -6.65 -33.05 -1.93
CA SER A 322 -6.23 -33.23 -0.53
C SER A 322 -5.20 -32.21 -0.04
N SER A 323 -4.56 -31.47 -0.95
CA SER A 323 -3.55 -30.45 -0.65
C SER A 323 -3.91 -29.10 -1.27
N LEU A 324 -3.52 -28.02 -0.58
CA LEU A 324 -3.53 -26.65 -1.11
C LEU A 324 -2.21 -26.28 -1.82
N ASP A 325 -1.20 -27.15 -1.79
CA ASP A 325 -0.03 -26.99 -2.65
C ASP A 325 -0.36 -27.38 -4.09
N HIS A 326 -0.25 -26.41 -4.99
CA HIS A 326 -0.59 -26.58 -6.39
C HIS A 326 0.36 -27.54 -7.13
N LEU A 327 1.60 -27.71 -6.67
CA LEU A 327 2.54 -28.69 -7.24
C LEU A 327 2.20 -30.11 -6.78
N GLN A 328 1.88 -30.29 -5.49
CA GLN A 328 1.39 -31.58 -4.99
C GLN A 328 0.06 -31.99 -5.65
N ALA A 329 -0.86 -31.05 -5.91
CA ALA A 329 -2.11 -31.33 -6.64
C ALA A 329 -1.86 -31.77 -8.09
N ALA A 330 -0.84 -31.21 -8.75
CA ALA A 330 -0.39 -31.66 -10.07
C ALA A 330 0.21 -33.06 -10.02
N ARG A 331 1.11 -33.36 -9.06
CA ARG A 331 1.68 -34.72 -8.92
C ARG A 331 0.61 -35.76 -8.59
N ALA A 332 -0.34 -35.43 -7.71
CA ALA A 332 -1.47 -36.32 -7.37
C ALA A 332 -2.33 -36.70 -8.58
N LEU A 333 -2.48 -35.83 -9.59
CA LEU A 333 -3.19 -36.18 -10.84
C LEU A 333 -2.48 -37.34 -11.58
N ALA A 334 -1.16 -37.28 -11.70
CA ALA A 334 -0.37 -38.33 -12.36
C ALA A 334 -0.37 -39.64 -11.54
N GLU A 335 -0.16 -39.55 -10.23
CA GLU A 335 -0.16 -40.70 -9.29
C GLU A 335 -1.48 -41.46 -9.26
N VAL A 336 -2.61 -40.75 -9.36
CA VAL A 336 -3.95 -41.37 -9.36
C VAL A 336 -4.22 -42.18 -10.63
N LEU A 337 -3.62 -41.79 -11.75
CA LEU A 337 -3.90 -42.33 -13.08
C LEU A 337 -2.95 -43.47 -13.50
N VAL A 338 -1.76 -43.54 -12.93
CA VAL A 338 -0.80 -44.65 -13.12
C VAL A 338 -0.84 -45.58 -11.89
N PRO A 339 -0.98 -46.91 -12.01
CA PRO A 339 -0.99 -47.71 -13.24
C PRO A 339 -2.39 -47.91 -13.87
N ARG A 340 -3.44 -47.39 -13.22
CA ARG A 340 -4.83 -47.81 -13.48
C ARG A 340 -5.30 -47.50 -14.90
N LEU A 341 -5.08 -46.27 -15.38
CA LEU A 341 -5.53 -45.80 -16.68
C LEU A 341 -4.40 -45.60 -17.69
N ALA A 342 -3.15 -45.48 -17.24
CA ALA A 342 -1.97 -45.33 -18.07
C ALA A 342 -0.75 -46.02 -17.45
N ASP A 343 0.34 -46.10 -18.22
CA ASP A 343 1.61 -46.72 -17.81
C ASP A 343 2.72 -45.67 -17.58
N PHE A 344 2.54 -44.48 -18.17
CA PHE A 344 3.31 -43.28 -17.92
C PHE A 344 2.36 -42.07 -17.92
N ALA A 345 2.63 -41.10 -17.06
CA ALA A 345 1.95 -39.82 -16.97
C ALA A 345 2.95 -38.71 -16.68
N ALA A 346 2.77 -37.54 -17.31
CA ALA A 346 3.53 -36.33 -16.99
C ALA A 346 2.62 -35.10 -16.91
N VAL A 347 3.02 -34.12 -16.10
CA VAL A 347 2.34 -32.82 -15.99
C VAL A 347 3.36 -31.71 -16.26
N GLU A 348 3.10 -30.91 -17.27
CA GLU A 348 3.80 -29.66 -17.55
C GLU A 348 2.89 -28.49 -17.20
N LEU A 349 3.33 -27.61 -16.31
CA LEU A 349 2.65 -26.34 -16.04
C LEU A 349 3.39 -25.20 -16.72
N LEU A 350 2.73 -24.07 -16.99
CA LEU A 350 3.44 -22.87 -17.45
C LEU A 350 4.47 -22.44 -16.38
N GLU A 351 5.62 -21.91 -16.76
CA GLU A 351 6.66 -21.50 -15.80
C GLU A 351 6.12 -20.50 -14.76
N ARG A 352 5.29 -19.55 -15.21
CA ARG A 352 4.57 -18.57 -14.37
C ARG A 352 3.51 -19.16 -13.43
N VAL A 353 3.08 -20.40 -13.68
CA VAL A 353 2.15 -21.14 -12.82
C VAL A 353 2.94 -21.80 -11.70
N VAL A 354 4.10 -22.41 -12.01
CA VAL A 354 5.01 -23.01 -11.02
C VAL A 354 5.64 -21.96 -10.11
N ALA A 355 6.19 -20.89 -10.69
CA ALA A 355 6.81 -19.80 -9.94
C ALA A 355 5.80 -18.79 -9.35
N ASP A 356 4.49 -19.04 -9.50
CA ASP A 356 3.32 -18.22 -9.10
C ASP A 356 3.37 -16.70 -9.46
N SER A 357 4.32 -16.30 -10.32
CA SER A 357 4.75 -14.91 -10.44
C SER A 357 3.73 -14.02 -11.18
N ALA A 358 2.90 -14.63 -12.03
CA ALA A 358 1.94 -13.93 -12.88
C ALA A 358 0.66 -14.76 -13.08
N PRO A 359 -0.49 -14.14 -13.39
CA PRO A 359 -1.69 -14.89 -13.78
C PRO A 359 -1.38 -15.82 -14.97
N PRO A 360 -2.06 -16.98 -15.07
CA PRO A 360 -1.98 -17.80 -16.27
C PRO A 360 -2.47 -17.00 -17.48
N VAL A 361 -1.91 -17.27 -18.66
CA VAL A 361 -2.19 -16.51 -19.88
C VAL A 361 -3.52 -16.92 -20.50
N ASP A 362 -4.15 -15.96 -21.17
CA ASP A 362 -5.36 -16.20 -21.98
C ASP A 362 -5.02 -16.81 -23.36
N GLU A 363 -3.81 -16.55 -23.90
CA GLU A 363 -3.28 -17.19 -25.11
C GLU A 363 -1.88 -17.80 -24.87
N VAL A 364 -1.65 -19.00 -25.40
CA VAL A 364 -0.36 -19.71 -25.37
C VAL A 364 0.30 -19.65 -26.74
N ASP A 365 1.56 -19.23 -26.77
CA ASP A 365 2.37 -19.02 -27.97
C ASP A 365 3.63 -19.90 -28.02
N GLU A 366 4.46 -19.68 -29.04
CA GLU A 366 5.69 -20.45 -29.32
C GLU A 366 6.87 -20.09 -28.39
N THR A 367 6.73 -19.01 -27.60
CA THR A 367 7.72 -18.55 -26.62
C THR A 367 7.36 -18.96 -25.19
N THR A 368 6.19 -19.56 -25.00
CA THR A 368 5.64 -19.86 -23.70
C THR A 368 6.43 -20.97 -23.01
N GLN A 369 7.23 -20.58 -22.02
CA GLN A 369 7.98 -21.50 -21.18
C GLN A 369 7.04 -22.31 -20.28
N MET A 370 7.31 -23.61 -20.21
CA MET A 370 6.65 -24.58 -19.34
C MET A 370 7.70 -25.28 -18.48
N ARG A 371 7.26 -25.97 -17.43
CA ARG A 371 8.11 -26.79 -16.58
C ARG A 371 7.38 -28.08 -16.20
N ARG A 372 8.10 -29.19 -16.27
CA ARG A 372 7.57 -30.50 -15.90
C ARG A 372 7.58 -30.67 -14.39
N VAL A 373 6.41 -30.65 -13.76
CA VAL A 373 6.26 -30.67 -12.30
C VAL A 373 6.04 -32.06 -11.72
N ALA A 374 5.65 -33.02 -12.55
CA ALA A 374 5.42 -34.40 -12.14
C ALA A 374 5.65 -35.38 -13.29
N VAL A 375 6.26 -36.53 -12.99
CA VAL A 375 6.42 -37.69 -13.87
C VAL A 375 6.16 -38.95 -13.05
N VAL A 376 5.23 -39.80 -13.50
CA VAL A 376 4.89 -41.06 -12.83
C VAL A 376 4.81 -42.17 -13.88
N HIS A 377 5.48 -43.29 -13.65
CA HIS A 377 5.47 -44.44 -14.55
C HIS A 377 5.55 -45.78 -13.82
N ASN A 378 5.14 -46.85 -14.52
CA ASN A 378 5.22 -48.24 -14.07
C ASN A 378 5.99 -49.12 -15.09
N ASP A 379 6.82 -48.50 -15.92
CA ASP A 379 7.33 -49.06 -17.16
C ASP A 379 8.75 -48.59 -17.46
N GLU A 380 9.54 -49.40 -18.18
CA GLU A 380 10.96 -49.11 -18.52
C GLU A 380 11.72 -48.28 -17.44
N PRO A 381 11.73 -48.75 -16.16
CA PRO A 381 12.16 -47.93 -15.03
C PRO A 381 13.59 -47.43 -15.19
N GLY A 382 13.83 -46.14 -14.90
CA GLY A 382 15.09 -45.46 -15.12
C GLY A 382 15.28 -44.87 -16.53
N ARG A 383 14.59 -45.39 -17.56
CA ARG A 383 14.71 -44.84 -18.92
C ARG A 383 13.80 -43.64 -19.13
N TRP A 384 12.58 -43.67 -18.61
CA TRP A 384 11.72 -42.48 -18.59
C TRP A 384 12.36 -41.35 -17.78
N ASP A 385 12.93 -41.64 -16.61
CA ASP A 385 13.55 -40.63 -15.75
C ASP A 385 14.77 -39.95 -16.42
N ALA A 386 15.53 -40.69 -17.22
CA ALA A 386 16.68 -40.17 -17.96
C ALA A 386 16.31 -39.36 -19.22
N VAL A 387 15.18 -39.69 -19.87
CA VAL A 387 14.72 -39.03 -21.10
C VAL A 387 13.78 -37.86 -20.80
N VAL A 388 12.96 -37.99 -19.76
CA VAL A 388 11.85 -37.09 -19.38
C VAL A 388 11.98 -36.75 -17.88
N PRO A 389 13.01 -35.99 -17.47
CA PRO A 389 13.21 -35.63 -16.07
C PRO A 389 12.11 -34.70 -15.54
N GLU A 390 11.83 -34.80 -14.24
CA GLU A 390 11.09 -33.77 -13.49
C GLU A 390 11.94 -32.49 -13.32
N ASP A 391 11.25 -31.38 -13.02
CA ASP A 391 11.78 -30.01 -12.84
C ASP A 391 12.50 -29.41 -14.07
N GLU A 392 12.31 -30.01 -15.24
CA GLU A 392 12.85 -29.51 -16.49
C GLU A 392 12.01 -28.36 -17.06
N ALA A 393 12.67 -27.23 -17.36
CA ALA A 393 12.09 -26.14 -18.14
C ALA A 393 12.09 -26.45 -19.64
N LEU A 394 10.96 -26.21 -20.31
CA LEU A 394 10.63 -26.63 -21.66
C LEU A 394 10.13 -25.42 -22.48
N LEU A 395 10.62 -25.29 -23.71
CA LEU A 395 10.01 -24.48 -24.76
C LEU A 395 9.37 -25.45 -25.75
N LEU A 396 8.04 -25.45 -25.85
CA LEU A 396 7.30 -26.38 -26.70
C LEU A 396 7.21 -25.87 -28.14
N PRO A 397 7.76 -26.57 -29.15
CA PRO A 397 7.73 -26.08 -30.52
C PRO A 397 6.31 -25.95 -31.11
N PRO A 398 6.12 -25.01 -32.06
CA PRO A 398 4.87 -24.88 -32.79
C PRO A 398 4.44 -26.15 -33.51
N GLY A 399 3.13 -26.36 -33.57
CA GLY A 399 2.53 -27.54 -34.23
C GLY A 399 2.63 -28.84 -33.43
N THR A 400 3.23 -28.83 -32.23
CA THR A 400 3.20 -29.98 -31.34
C THR A 400 1.78 -30.24 -30.79
N PRO A 401 1.41 -31.51 -30.51
CA PRO A 401 0.12 -31.85 -29.90
C PRO A 401 -0.19 -31.14 -28.57
N PHE A 402 0.85 -30.75 -27.82
CA PHE A 402 0.75 -29.97 -26.58
C PHE A 402 0.21 -28.55 -26.82
N VAL A 403 0.87 -27.81 -27.71
CA VAL A 403 0.43 -26.46 -28.10
C VAL A 403 -0.95 -26.52 -28.76
N GLN A 404 -1.25 -27.58 -29.52
CA GLN A 404 -2.60 -27.82 -30.05
C GLN A 404 -3.63 -28.01 -28.93
N ALA A 405 -3.37 -28.84 -27.92
CA ALA A 405 -4.29 -29.07 -26.81
C ALA A 405 -4.57 -27.78 -26.03
N MET A 406 -3.52 -27.03 -25.69
CA MET A 406 -3.64 -25.74 -24.99
C MET A 406 -4.42 -24.70 -25.81
N ARG A 407 -4.07 -24.48 -27.09
CA ARG A 407 -4.71 -23.45 -27.93
C ARG A 407 -6.15 -23.79 -28.32
N THR A 408 -6.51 -25.06 -28.41
CA THR A 408 -7.88 -25.49 -28.74
C THR A 408 -8.77 -25.70 -27.52
N GLY A 409 -8.17 -25.79 -26.32
CA GLY A 409 -8.84 -26.16 -25.09
C GLY A 409 -9.50 -27.54 -25.13
N ARG A 410 -8.95 -28.48 -25.92
CA ARG A 410 -9.50 -29.83 -26.11
C ARG A 410 -8.42 -30.91 -26.00
N PRO A 411 -8.74 -32.10 -25.49
CA PRO A 411 -7.85 -33.24 -25.53
C PRO A 411 -7.41 -33.62 -26.95
N VAL A 412 -6.12 -33.93 -27.11
CA VAL A 412 -5.53 -34.48 -28.34
C VAL A 412 -5.19 -35.95 -28.10
N HIS A 413 -5.99 -36.85 -28.69
CA HIS A 413 -5.79 -38.30 -28.64
C HIS A 413 -5.10 -38.80 -29.91
N ILE A 414 -4.02 -39.57 -29.74
CA ILE A 414 -3.32 -40.31 -30.79
C ILE A 414 -3.43 -41.81 -30.44
N PRO A 415 -4.36 -42.56 -31.07
CA PRO A 415 -4.63 -43.96 -30.74
C PRO A 415 -3.43 -44.90 -30.90
N ARG A 416 -2.49 -44.56 -31.79
CA ARG A 416 -1.19 -45.22 -31.91
C ARG A 416 -0.17 -44.28 -32.56
N VAL A 417 0.96 -44.04 -31.90
CA VAL A 417 2.05 -43.22 -32.43
C VAL A 417 2.90 -44.07 -33.39
N GLY A 418 2.92 -43.72 -34.68
CA GLY A 418 3.82 -44.33 -35.66
C GLY A 418 5.24 -43.77 -35.58
N ALA A 419 6.25 -44.55 -36.02
CA ALA A 419 7.68 -44.23 -35.87
C ALA A 419 8.04 -42.79 -36.31
N GLY A 420 7.68 -42.38 -37.53
CA GLY A 420 7.98 -41.01 -38.00
C GLY A 420 7.29 -39.88 -37.20
N ARG A 421 6.17 -40.17 -36.50
CA ARG A 421 5.54 -39.19 -35.60
C ARG A 421 6.20 -39.19 -34.21
N ALA A 422 6.72 -40.34 -33.77
CA ALA A 422 7.54 -40.43 -32.57
C ALA A 422 8.89 -39.70 -32.75
N GLU A 423 9.52 -39.80 -33.93
CA GLU A 423 10.72 -39.03 -34.29
C GLU A 423 10.48 -37.52 -34.29
N VAL A 424 9.36 -37.04 -34.86
CA VAL A 424 8.99 -35.60 -34.84
C VAL A 424 8.74 -35.10 -33.41
N LEU A 425 8.09 -35.91 -32.55
CA LEU A 425 7.93 -35.58 -31.13
C LEU A 425 9.29 -35.54 -30.42
N ALA A 426 10.16 -36.56 -30.61
CA ALA A 426 11.49 -36.60 -30.03
C ALA A 426 12.37 -35.41 -30.44
N ALA A 427 12.33 -35.02 -31.73
CA ALA A 427 13.03 -33.85 -32.25
C ALA A 427 12.55 -32.55 -31.59
N SER A 428 11.26 -32.47 -31.25
CA SER A 428 10.65 -31.31 -30.59
C SER A 428 11.11 -31.13 -29.14
N PHE A 429 11.69 -32.16 -28.51
CA PHE A 429 12.27 -32.13 -27.16
C PHE A 429 13.80 -32.25 -27.15
N GLY A 430 14.45 -31.75 -28.20
CA GLY A 430 15.92 -31.69 -28.29
C GLY A 430 16.59 -32.97 -28.80
N GLY A 431 15.85 -33.86 -29.48
CA GLY A 431 16.43 -35.05 -30.12
C GLY A 431 16.80 -36.17 -29.14
N ARG A 432 16.21 -36.17 -27.93
CA ARG A 432 16.36 -37.25 -26.93
C ARG A 432 15.75 -38.57 -27.42
N ASP A 433 16.11 -39.67 -26.77
CA ASP A 433 15.67 -41.05 -27.10
C ASP A 433 14.19 -41.34 -26.73
N LEU A 434 13.32 -40.37 -26.96
CA LEU A 434 11.87 -40.41 -26.74
C LEU A 434 11.15 -41.20 -27.85
N GLY A 435 11.75 -41.30 -29.04
CA GLY A 435 11.19 -41.97 -30.22
C GLY A 435 10.84 -43.44 -29.95
N PRO A 436 11.76 -44.27 -29.46
CA PRO A 436 11.47 -45.66 -29.09
C PRO A 436 10.45 -45.77 -27.95
N LEU A 437 10.50 -44.86 -26.96
CA LEU A 437 9.58 -44.85 -25.83
C LEU A 437 8.13 -44.55 -26.25
N LEU A 438 7.89 -43.77 -27.32
CA LEU A 438 6.55 -43.46 -27.82
C LEU A 438 6.07 -44.40 -28.95
N THR A 439 6.96 -45.03 -29.69
CA THR A 439 6.59 -45.80 -30.90
C THR A 439 5.66 -46.98 -30.57
N GLY A 440 4.52 -47.05 -31.26
CA GLY A 440 3.52 -48.10 -31.11
C GLY A 440 2.58 -47.93 -29.90
N ARG A 441 2.78 -46.90 -29.07
CA ARG A 441 1.98 -46.59 -27.88
C ARG A 441 0.79 -45.68 -28.21
N ALA A 442 -0.23 -45.66 -27.35
CA ALA A 442 -1.29 -44.66 -27.42
C ALA A 442 -0.92 -43.46 -26.54
N LEU A 443 -1.14 -42.25 -27.05
CA LEU A 443 -0.80 -40.99 -26.38
C LEU A 443 -2.06 -40.12 -26.28
N LEU A 444 -2.34 -39.61 -25.08
CA LEU A 444 -3.42 -38.66 -24.82
C LEU A 444 -2.83 -37.44 -24.12
N ILE A 445 -3.09 -36.26 -24.67
CA ILE A 445 -2.67 -34.97 -24.09
C ILE A 445 -3.91 -34.16 -23.79
N VAL A 446 -4.03 -33.67 -22.56
CA VAL A 446 -5.19 -32.96 -22.03
C VAL A 446 -4.76 -31.60 -21.51
N PRO A 447 -5.43 -30.50 -21.89
CA PRO A 447 -5.08 -29.18 -21.38
C PRO A 447 -5.64 -29.01 -19.95
N LEU A 448 -4.82 -28.49 -19.05
CA LEU A 448 -5.24 -28.12 -17.70
C LEU A 448 -5.81 -26.71 -17.73
N ILE A 449 -7.14 -26.59 -17.65
CA ILE A 449 -7.85 -25.30 -17.78
C ILE A 449 -8.69 -25.04 -16.54
N ALA A 450 -8.46 -23.89 -15.91
CA ALA A 450 -9.25 -23.38 -14.79
C ALA A 450 -9.77 -21.98 -15.11
N ARG A 451 -11.04 -21.72 -14.80
CA ARG A 451 -11.69 -20.40 -14.98
C ARG A 451 -11.51 -19.78 -16.38
N GLY A 452 -11.32 -20.61 -17.41
CA GLY A 452 -11.10 -20.20 -18.81
C GLY A 452 -9.64 -19.95 -19.21
N ARG A 453 -8.67 -20.14 -18.30
CA ARG A 453 -7.23 -19.95 -18.53
C ARG A 453 -6.46 -21.25 -18.56
N VAL A 454 -5.43 -21.31 -19.39
CA VAL A 454 -4.54 -22.47 -19.50
C VAL A 454 -3.50 -22.41 -18.38
N LEU A 455 -3.41 -23.49 -17.59
CA LEU A 455 -2.38 -23.71 -16.57
C LEU A 455 -1.22 -24.57 -17.10
N GLY A 456 -1.49 -25.38 -18.12
CA GLY A 456 -0.51 -26.23 -18.79
C GLY A 456 -1.12 -27.45 -19.45
N THR A 457 -0.37 -28.54 -19.52
CA THR A 457 -0.76 -29.82 -20.11
C THR A 457 -0.57 -30.97 -19.13
N PHE A 458 -1.35 -32.02 -19.37
CA PHE A 458 -1.23 -33.31 -18.74
C PHE A 458 -1.20 -34.38 -19.83
N GLU A 459 -0.24 -35.28 -19.80
CA GLU A 459 -0.13 -36.36 -20.78
C GLU A 459 -0.16 -37.76 -20.16
N LEU A 460 -0.76 -38.69 -20.90
CA LEU A 460 -0.87 -40.11 -20.58
C LEU A 460 -0.39 -40.96 -21.75
N VAL A 461 0.44 -41.96 -21.45
CA VAL A 461 0.91 -42.96 -22.41
C VAL A 461 0.48 -44.35 -21.98
N ARG A 462 -0.11 -45.11 -22.91
CA ARG A 462 -0.43 -46.55 -22.76
C ARG A 462 0.50 -47.40 -23.62
N LYS A 463 0.99 -48.51 -23.05
CA LYS A 463 1.81 -49.51 -23.74
C LYS A 463 1.07 -50.13 -24.95
N PRO A 464 1.80 -50.72 -25.92
CA PRO A 464 1.21 -51.25 -27.15
C PRO A 464 0.25 -52.44 -26.97
N ASP A 465 0.27 -53.10 -25.81
CA ASP A 465 -0.55 -54.25 -25.40
C ASP A 465 -1.88 -53.86 -24.73
N ARG A 466 -2.02 -52.59 -24.30
CA ARG A 466 -3.29 -52.03 -23.81
C ARG A 466 -4.15 -51.52 -24.98
N PRO A 467 -5.49 -51.51 -24.85
CA PRO A 467 -6.34 -50.80 -25.79
C PRO A 467 -6.05 -49.29 -25.76
N ALA A 468 -6.22 -48.62 -26.90
CA ALA A 468 -6.18 -47.16 -27.00
C ALA A 468 -7.25 -46.52 -26.07
N PHE A 469 -7.16 -45.22 -25.83
CA PHE A 469 -8.13 -44.53 -24.96
C PHE A 469 -9.52 -44.54 -25.62
N GLU A 470 -10.49 -45.16 -24.95
CA GLU A 470 -11.87 -45.21 -25.41
C GLU A 470 -12.64 -43.94 -25.01
N GLU A 471 -13.82 -43.71 -25.59
CA GLU A 471 -14.63 -42.50 -25.31
C GLU A 471 -14.92 -42.31 -23.81
N PHE A 472 -15.08 -43.42 -23.07
CA PHE A 472 -15.23 -43.40 -21.61
C PHE A 472 -13.94 -43.00 -20.88
N ASP A 473 -12.77 -43.47 -21.33
CA ASP A 473 -11.47 -43.05 -20.78
C ASP A 473 -11.28 -41.54 -20.97
N LEU A 474 -11.57 -41.05 -22.19
CA LEU A 474 -11.42 -39.64 -22.55
C LEU A 474 -12.28 -38.75 -21.63
N ALA A 475 -13.57 -39.09 -21.44
CA ALA A 475 -14.47 -38.33 -20.57
C ALA A 475 -14.05 -38.35 -19.08
N MET A 476 -13.51 -39.48 -18.62
CA MET A 476 -13.03 -39.64 -17.25
C MET A 476 -11.74 -38.85 -16.98
N VAL A 477 -10.78 -38.88 -17.92
CA VAL A 477 -9.54 -38.11 -17.80
C VAL A 477 -9.81 -36.60 -17.95
N ASP A 478 -10.72 -36.19 -18.83
CA ASP A 478 -11.13 -34.78 -18.98
C ASP A 478 -11.74 -34.20 -17.69
N GLU A 479 -12.64 -34.93 -17.02
CA GLU A 479 -13.21 -34.52 -15.74
C GLU A 479 -12.17 -34.48 -14.60
N LEU A 480 -11.19 -35.41 -14.59
CA LEU A 480 -10.10 -35.38 -13.61
C LEU A 480 -9.12 -34.24 -13.85
N ALA A 481 -8.74 -33.99 -15.10
CA ALA A 481 -7.92 -32.86 -15.50
C ALA A 481 -8.60 -31.52 -15.16
N ARG A 482 -9.92 -31.40 -15.38
CA ARG A 482 -10.72 -30.23 -14.99
C ARG A 482 -10.76 -30.01 -13.48
N ARG A 483 -10.86 -31.09 -12.68
CA ARG A 483 -10.77 -31.00 -11.20
C ARG A 483 -9.37 -30.61 -10.74
N ALA A 484 -8.34 -31.27 -11.26
CA ALA A 484 -6.95 -30.97 -10.96
C ALA A 484 -6.58 -29.53 -11.30
N ALA A 485 -6.96 -29.04 -12.49
CA ALA A 485 -6.75 -27.65 -12.87
C ALA A 485 -7.39 -26.67 -11.88
N LEU A 486 -8.62 -26.95 -11.41
CA LEU A 486 -9.27 -26.12 -10.39
C LEU A 486 -8.56 -26.18 -9.03
N CYS A 487 -8.06 -27.36 -8.62
CA CYS A 487 -7.26 -27.50 -7.40
C CYS A 487 -5.93 -26.74 -7.48
N ILE A 488 -5.22 -26.85 -8.61
CA ILE A 488 -3.96 -26.13 -8.90
C ILE A 488 -4.19 -24.61 -8.86
N ASP A 489 -5.23 -24.11 -9.55
CA ASP A 489 -5.57 -22.68 -9.59
C ASP A 489 -6.03 -22.14 -8.22
N ASN A 490 -6.80 -22.93 -7.45
CA ASN A 490 -7.18 -22.56 -6.09
C ASN A 490 -5.97 -22.54 -5.13
N GLY A 491 -5.07 -23.53 -5.21
CA GLY A 491 -3.86 -23.58 -4.39
C GLY A 491 -2.93 -22.37 -4.64
N ARG A 492 -2.78 -21.98 -5.91
CA ARG A 492 -2.10 -20.72 -6.30
C ARG A 492 -2.80 -19.48 -5.76
N LEU A 493 -4.11 -19.33 -5.99
CA LEU A 493 -4.84 -18.15 -5.52
C LEU A 493 -4.76 -17.99 -4.00
N TYR A 494 -4.86 -19.10 -3.26
CA TYR A 494 -4.69 -19.15 -1.81
C TYR A 494 -3.26 -18.76 -1.41
N ARG A 495 -2.21 -19.43 -1.93
CA ARG A 495 -0.81 -19.07 -1.65
C ARG A 495 -0.51 -17.60 -1.91
N ARG A 496 -1.08 -17.04 -2.97
CA ARG A 496 -0.93 -15.61 -3.29
C ARG A 496 -1.72 -14.68 -2.37
N GLU A 497 -2.87 -15.10 -1.85
CA GLU A 497 -3.61 -14.34 -0.83
C GLU A 497 -2.82 -14.29 0.48
N VAL A 498 -2.27 -15.44 0.90
CA VAL A 498 -1.33 -15.57 2.03
C VAL A 498 -0.12 -14.66 1.86
N GLN A 499 0.60 -14.77 0.73
CA GLN A 499 1.81 -13.97 0.47
C GLN A 499 1.53 -12.46 0.54
N VAL A 500 0.44 -11.99 -0.07
CA VAL A 500 0.06 -10.56 -0.02
C VAL A 500 -0.25 -10.11 1.42
N ALA A 501 -0.84 -10.99 2.23
CA ALA A 501 -1.15 -10.70 3.62
C ALA A 501 0.11 -10.63 4.50
N GLU A 502 1.07 -11.55 4.30
CA GLU A 502 2.39 -11.51 4.95
C GLU A 502 3.22 -10.28 4.53
N GLU A 503 3.26 -9.96 3.23
CA GLU A 503 3.97 -8.78 2.71
C GLU A 503 3.40 -7.48 3.30
N LEU A 504 2.07 -7.40 3.42
CA LEU A 504 1.40 -6.27 4.08
C LEU A 504 1.79 -6.18 5.56
N GLN A 505 1.76 -7.30 6.31
CA GLN A 505 2.13 -7.32 7.73
C GLN A 505 3.59 -6.92 7.95
N ARG A 506 4.53 -7.46 7.16
CA ARG A 506 5.95 -7.08 7.21
C ARG A 506 6.12 -5.58 6.99
N SER A 507 5.43 -4.99 6.01
CA SER A 507 5.46 -3.54 5.76
C SER A 507 4.85 -2.68 6.88
N MET A 508 4.05 -3.29 7.77
CA MET A 508 3.43 -2.64 8.92
C MET A 508 4.25 -2.76 10.21
N LEU A 509 5.28 -3.60 10.25
CA LEU A 509 6.24 -3.74 11.36
C LEU A 509 7.47 -2.82 11.15
N PRO A 510 8.30 -2.58 12.18
CA PRO A 510 9.59 -1.90 11.99
C PRO A 510 10.63 -2.86 11.37
N ASP A 511 11.32 -2.42 10.32
CA ASP A 511 12.44 -3.17 9.72
C ASP A 511 13.65 -3.18 10.65
N ASP A 512 14.27 -2.01 10.86
CA ASP A 512 15.46 -1.84 11.69
C ASP A 512 15.15 -1.08 13.01
N PRO A 513 15.79 -1.44 14.13
CA PRO A 513 15.75 -0.64 15.36
C PRO A 513 16.49 0.69 15.17
N PRO A 514 16.02 1.79 15.81
CA PRO A 514 16.72 3.06 15.74
C PRO A 514 18.06 3.01 16.48
N ASP A 515 19.05 3.72 15.96
CA ASP A 515 20.29 4.02 16.68
C ASP A 515 20.04 5.23 17.59
N VAL A 516 20.32 5.09 18.89
CA VAL A 516 20.00 6.09 19.93
C VAL A 516 21.11 6.16 20.98
N ALA A 517 21.42 7.37 21.44
CA ALA A 517 22.44 7.58 22.46
C ALA A 517 22.00 6.97 23.81
N GLY A 518 22.81 6.06 24.36
CA GLY A 518 22.59 5.45 25.67
C GLY A 518 21.64 4.25 25.71
N ALA A 519 21.18 3.74 24.57
CA ALA A 519 20.47 2.46 24.51
C ALA A 519 20.77 1.66 23.24
N ARG A 520 20.76 0.33 23.36
CA ARG A 520 20.82 -0.61 22.22
C ARG A 520 19.47 -1.31 22.11
N VAL A 521 18.89 -1.35 20.91
CA VAL A 521 17.59 -2.00 20.66
C VAL A 521 17.75 -3.15 19.68
N ARG A 522 17.08 -4.27 19.93
CA ARG A 522 16.92 -5.39 19.00
C ARG A 522 15.49 -5.88 18.97
N TYR A 523 15.09 -6.34 17.78
CA TYR A 523 13.82 -6.98 17.54
C TYR A 523 14.05 -8.42 17.08
N ARG A 524 13.10 -9.28 17.43
CA ARG A 524 12.83 -10.53 16.69
C ARG A 524 11.33 -10.68 16.53
N TYR A 525 10.94 -11.19 15.36
CA TYR A 525 9.55 -11.46 15.04
C TYR A 525 9.44 -12.79 14.29
N ARG A 526 8.47 -13.63 14.67
CA ARG A 526 8.19 -14.91 14.04
C ARG A 526 6.67 -15.06 13.88
N PRO A 527 6.14 -15.12 12.65
CA PRO A 527 4.70 -15.30 12.44
C PRO A 527 4.25 -16.74 12.74
N ALA A 528 2.95 -16.91 13.00
CA ALA A 528 2.29 -18.21 13.12
C ALA A 528 2.33 -19.00 11.80
N GLU A 529 2.47 -20.34 11.88
CA GLU A 529 2.52 -21.19 10.68
C GLU A 529 1.17 -21.36 9.96
N GLN A 530 0.06 -20.93 10.55
CA GLN A 530 -1.25 -21.06 9.92
C GLN A 530 -1.41 -20.02 8.83
N ALA A 531 -0.97 -20.38 7.62
CA ALA A 531 -0.88 -19.53 6.42
C ALA A 531 -2.00 -18.48 6.18
N ALA A 532 -3.25 -18.69 6.62
CA ALA A 532 -4.32 -17.70 6.47
C ALA A 532 -4.43 -16.65 7.60
N GLN A 533 -3.59 -16.73 8.64
CA GLN A 533 -3.63 -15.88 9.82
C GLN A 533 -2.44 -14.93 9.84
N VAL A 534 -2.76 -13.65 9.63
CA VAL A 534 -1.90 -12.53 9.96
C VAL A 534 -2.20 -12.17 11.42
N GLY A 535 -1.25 -12.22 12.34
CA GLY A 535 -1.54 -11.90 13.74
C GLY A 535 -1.69 -10.40 14.02
N GLY A 536 -2.10 -10.12 15.25
CA GLY A 536 -2.35 -8.77 15.77
C GLY A 536 -1.11 -8.08 16.34
N ASP A 537 -0.03 -8.83 16.58
CA ASP A 537 1.22 -8.40 17.20
C ASP A 537 1.83 -7.13 16.56
N TRP A 538 2.23 -6.18 17.41
CA TRP A 538 3.14 -5.10 17.03
C TRP A 538 4.11 -4.69 18.12
N PHE A 539 5.16 -4.04 17.65
CA PHE A 539 6.18 -3.44 18.48
C PHE A 539 6.83 -2.26 17.76
N ASP A 540 7.49 -1.41 18.54
CA ASP A 540 8.32 -0.33 18.01
C ASP A 540 9.27 0.20 19.08
N ALA A 541 10.33 0.88 18.64
CA ALA A 541 11.13 1.75 19.47
C ALA A 541 11.28 3.09 18.75
N ILE A 542 11.00 4.16 19.48
CA ILE A 542 10.71 5.50 18.95
C ILE A 542 11.68 6.48 19.61
N PRO A 543 12.62 7.08 18.88
CA PRO A 543 13.46 8.15 19.41
C PRO A 543 12.60 9.34 19.82
N LEU A 544 12.79 9.80 21.06
CA LEU A 544 12.07 10.93 21.67
C LEU A 544 13.04 12.09 21.93
N PRO A 545 12.53 13.32 22.17
CA PRO A 545 13.38 14.45 22.54
C PRO A 545 14.19 14.19 23.82
N GLY A 546 15.36 14.84 23.96
CA GLY A 546 16.26 14.63 25.11
C GLY A 546 17.03 13.31 25.09
N CYS A 547 17.27 12.72 23.91
CA CYS A 547 17.85 11.38 23.72
C CYS A 547 17.04 10.23 24.35
N ARG A 548 15.78 10.47 24.73
CA ARG A 548 14.89 9.47 25.33
C ARG A 548 14.44 8.42 24.30
N LEU A 549 14.05 7.25 24.78
CA LEU A 549 13.57 6.15 23.94
C LEU A 549 12.17 5.69 24.40
N GLY A 550 11.17 5.87 23.53
CA GLY A 550 9.86 5.23 23.68
C GLY A 550 9.92 3.79 23.18
N ILE A 551 9.29 2.86 23.89
CA ILE A 551 9.25 1.43 23.55
C ILE A 551 7.79 0.98 23.63
N VAL A 552 7.29 0.30 22.61
CA VAL A 552 5.92 -0.26 22.61
C VAL A 552 5.94 -1.73 22.22
N VAL A 553 5.10 -2.52 22.88
CA VAL A 553 4.66 -3.84 22.42
C VAL A 553 3.14 -3.95 22.66
N GLY A 554 2.42 -4.65 21.79
CA GLY A 554 1.00 -4.92 21.95
C GLY A 554 0.51 -5.99 20.99
N ASP A 555 -0.72 -6.44 21.21
CA ASP A 555 -1.44 -7.39 20.35
C ASP A 555 -2.88 -6.92 20.13
N VAL A 556 -3.40 -7.11 18.91
CA VAL A 556 -4.79 -6.81 18.51
C VAL A 556 -5.59 -8.10 18.50
N MET A 557 -6.62 -8.17 19.36
CA MET A 557 -7.43 -9.37 19.52
C MET A 557 -8.04 -9.86 18.19
N GLY A 558 -7.71 -11.10 17.83
CA GLY A 558 -8.21 -11.78 16.64
C GLY A 558 -7.19 -11.80 15.49
N HIS A 559 -7.49 -12.51 14.41
CA HIS A 559 -6.52 -12.81 13.35
C HIS A 559 -6.97 -12.39 11.94
N GLY A 560 -6.01 -12.21 11.03
CA GLY A 560 -6.19 -11.92 9.61
C GLY A 560 -5.97 -10.44 9.26
N LEU A 561 -6.21 -10.09 7.99
CA LEU A 561 -5.89 -8.76 7.46
C LEU A 561 -6.54 -7.59 8.24
N THR A 562 -7.68 -7.80 8.89
CA THR A 562 -8.33 -6.77 9.71
C THR A 562 -7.51 -6.44 10.95
N SER A 563 -6.99 -7.45 11.67
CA SER A 563 -6.13 -7.23 12.84
C SER A 563 -4.84 -6.51 12.45
N ALA A 564 -4.17 -6.95 11.38
CA ALA A 564 -3.01 -6.25 10.83
C ALA A 564 -3.29 -4.79 10.44
N ALA A 565 -4.45 -4.50 9.82
CA ALA A 565 -4.82 -3.13 9.47
C ALA A 565 -5.07 -2.24 10.69
N ILE A 566 -5.62 -2.78 11.79
CA ILE A 566 -5.81 -2.07 13.06
C ILE A 566 -4.48 -1.91 13.80
N MET A 567 -3.65 -2.95 13.79
CA MET A 567 -2.30 -2.96 14.30
C MET A 567 -1.45 -1.82 13.70
N GLY A 568 -1.43 -1.70 12.37
CA GLY A 568 -0.72 -0.62 11.69
C GLY A 568 -1.25 0.78 12.04
N GLN A 569 -2.56 0.91 12.33
CA GLN A 569 -3.16 2.14 12.82
C GLN A 569 -2.73 2.46 14.27
N PHE A 570 -2.72 1.47 15.17
CA PHE A 570 -2.25 1.67 16.55
C PHE A 570 -0.76 2.01 16.59
N ARG A 571 0.09 1.31 15.84
CA ARG A 571 1.53 1.64 15.71
C ARG A 571 1.73 3.08 15.23
N THR A 572 0.99 3.50 14.19
CA THR A 572 1.04 4.87 13.66
C THR A 572 0.55 5.90 14.69
N ALA A 573 -0.53 5.60 15.41
CA ALA A 573 -1.05 6.45 16.46
C ALA A 573 -0.06 6.60 17.63
N VAL A 574 0.54 5.50 18.11
CA VAL A 574 1.56 5.52 19.16
C VAL A 574 2.76 6.37 18.73
N ARG A 575 3.27 6.21 17.49
CA ARG A 575 4.34 7.06 16.95
C ARG A 575 3.98 8.56 16.98
N ALA A 576 2.77 8.92 16.55
CA ALA A 576 2.33 10.31 16.56
C ALA A 576 2.17 10.88 17.99
N LEU A 577 1.59 10.09 18.91
CA LEU A 577 1.40 10.49 20.31
C LEU A 577 2.71 10.57 21.08
N ALA A 578 3.67 9.68 20.80
CA ALA A 578 5.00 9.70 21.38
C ALA A 578 5.83 10.90 20.89
N GLY A 579 5.68 11.30 19.61
CA GLY A 579 6.32 12.49 19.05
C GLY A 579 5.89 13.81 19.71
N GLU A 580 4.71 13.85 20.34
CA GLU A 580 4.23 14.97 21.17
C GLU A 580 4.73 14.91 22.64
N ASP A 581 5.73 14.07 22.92
CA ASP A 581 6.32 13.81 24.25
C ASP A 581 5.28 13.41 25.32
N MET A 582 4.35 12.55 24.92
CA MET A 582 3.22 12.19 25.78
C MET A 582 3.59 11.09 26.78
N ARG A 583 3.45 11.39 28.08
CA ARG A 583 3.66 10.43 29.18
C ARG A 583 2.87 9.12 28.98
N PRO A 584 3.42 7.94 29.35
CA PRO A 584 2.83 6.63 29.10
C PRO A 584 1.33 6.49 29.44
N ALA A 585 0.94 6.79 30.68
CA ALA A 585 -0.45 6.69 31.14
C ALA A 585 -1.42 7.65 30.42
N ARG A 586 -0.93 8.72 29.79
CA ARG A 586 -1.72 9.63 28.97
C ARG A 586 -1.78 9.16 27.51
N LEU A 587 -0.69 8.61 26.99
CA LEU A 587 -0.62 8.04 25.64
C LEU A 587 -1.61 6.87 25.50
N LEU A 588 -1.57 5.88 26.41
CA LEU A 588 -2.50 4.74 26.38
C LEU A 588 -3.98 5.18 26.49
N ARG A 589 -4.26 6.23 27.25
CA ARG A 589 -5.60 6.83 27.37
C ARG A 589 -6.08 7.48 26.07
N GLN A 590 -5.18 8.10 25.31
CA GLN A 590 -5.52 8.63 23.98
C GLN A 590 -5.66 7.51 22.94
N LEU A 591 -4.87 6.43 23.07
CA LEU A 591 -4.98 5.22 22.25
C LEU A 591 -6.32 4.51 22.47
N ASP A 592 -6.78 4.32 23.72
CA ASP A 592 -8.14 3.84 24.03
C ASP A 592 -9.23 4.73 23.40
N GLY A 593 -9.07 6.05 23.53
CA GLY A 593 -9.97 7.00 22.89
C GLY A 593 -9.97 6.94 21.37
N LEU A 594 -8.87 6.50 20.73
CA LEU A 594 -8.78 6.25 19.29
C LEU A 594 -9.42 4.92 18.91
N ALA A 595 -9.12 3.83 19.62
CA ALA A 595 -9.69 2.50 19.37
C ALA A 595 -11.23 2.55 19.30
N ARG A 596 -11.87 3.18 20.30
CA ARG A 596 -13.33 3.37 20.35
C ARG A 596 -13.91 4.27 19.25
N ARG A 597 -13.08 4.97 18.47
CA ARG A 597 -13.49 5.69 17.24
C ARG A 597 -13.30 4.86 15.97
N LEU A 598 -12.45 3.84 16.00
CA LEU A 598 -12.24 2.92 14.87
C LEU A 598 -13.36 1.88 14.81
N GLY A 599 -13.87 1.42 15.96
CA GLY A 599 -15.02 0.51 16.07
C GLY A 599 -15.27 0.06 17.51
N GLU A 600 -16.41 -0.59 17.76
CA GLU A 600 -16.77 -1.12 19.09
C GLU A 600 -16.19 -2.53 19.36
N ASP A 601 -15.72 -3.23 18.31
CA ASP A 601 -15.21 -4.62 18.39
C ASP A 601 -13.68 -4.72 18.50
N TYR A 602 -12.94 -3.59 18.43
CA TYR A 602 -11.47 -3.61 18.40
C TYR A 602 -10.88 -3.51 19.81
N LEU A 603 -10.45 -4.66 20.33
CA LEU A 603 -9.72 -4.77 21.58
C LEU A 603 -8.24 -5.03 21.32
N ALA A 604 -7.37 -4.43 22.13
CA ALA A 604 -5.93 -4.67 22.04
C ALA A 604 -5.23 -4.59 23.40
N THR A 605 -4.23 -5.42 23.60
CA THR A 605 -3.30 -5.28 24.72
C THR A 605 -2.15 -4.35 24.32
N CYS A 606 -1.65 -3.52 25.23
CA CYS A 606 -0.50 -2.66 24.91
C CYS A 606 0.32 -2.30 26.17
N LEU A 607 1.63 -2.47 26.11
CA LEU A 607 2.57 -1.91 27.07
C LEU A 607 3.40 -0.82 26.38
N TYR A 608 3.51 0.34 27.03
CA TYR A 608 4.35 1.44 26.57
C TYR A 608 5.31 1.88 27.68
N ALA A 609 6.60 1.99 27.34
CA ALA A 609 7.66 2.45 28.23
C ALA A 609 8.40 3.64 27.62
N VAL A 610 8.98 4.49 28.47
CA VAL A 610 9.88 5.58 28.08
C VAL A 610 11.12 5.50 28.95
N TYR A 611 12.28 5.33 28.33
CA TYR A 611 13.58 5.34 28.98
C TYR A 611 14.27 6.70 28.80
N ASP A 612 14.78 7.25 29.90
CA ASP A 612 15.66 8.41 29.94
C ASP A 612 17.10 7.99 30.27
N PRO A 613 18.05 8.07 29.31
CA PRO A 613 19.42 7.65 29.52
C PRO A 613 20.26 8.66 30.31
N VAL A 614 19.81 9.92 30.46
CA VAL A 614 20.49 10.93 31.29
C VAL A 614 20.15 10.68 32.75
N GLU A 615 18.86 10.63 33.08
CA GLU A 615 18.36 10.45 34.44
C GLU A 615 18.41 8.98 34.90
N ARG A 616 18.57 8.02 33.98
CA ARG A 616 18.57 6.56 34.22
C ARG A 616 17.25 6.03 34.79
N VAL A 617 16.15 6.60 34.32
CA VAL A 617 14.79 6.24 34.73
C VAL A 617 14.02 5.65 33.55
N CYS A 618 13.25 4.60 33.80
CA CYS A 618 12.32 4.04 32.82
C CYS A 618 10.89 4.06 33.38
N THR A 619 9.99 4.76 32.68
CA THR A 619 8.58 4.94 33.05
C THR A 619 7.69 4.05 32.18
N PHE A 620 6.86 3.22 32.80
CA PHE A 620 5.98 2.24 32.16
C PHE A 620 4.51 2.60 32.36
N ALA A 621 3.66 2.22 31.40
CA ALA A 621 2.22 2.03 31.63
C ALA A 621 1.76 0.78 30.86
N ASN A 622 0.76 0.07 31.39
CA ASN A 622 0.26 -1.20 30.84
C ASN A 622 -1.26 -1.18 30.66
N ALA A 623 -1.74 -1.57 29.48
CA ALA A 623 -3.13 -1.80 29.12
C ALA A 623 -3.34 -3.29 28.81
N GLY A 624 -3.39 -4.12 29.86
CA GLY A 624 -3.71 -5.55 29.79
C GLY A 624 -2.67 -6.46 29.11
N HIS A 625 -1.48 -5.96 28.81
CA HIS A 625 -0.41 -6.74 28.16
C HIS A 625 0.48 -7.47 29.18
N VAL A 626 1.25 -8.45 28.71
CA VAL A 626 2.15 -9.23 29.56
C VAL A 626 3.27 -8.36 30.15
N PRO A 627 3.69 -8.61 31.42
CA PRO A 627 4.70 -7.80 32.08
C PRO A 627 6.11 -8.09 31.53
N PRO A 628 6.98 -7.07 31.43
CA PRO A 628 8.32 -7.23 30.87
C PRO A 628 9.31 -7.76 31.92
N VAL A 629 10.42 -8.34 31.45
CA VAL A 629 11.49 -8.86 32.30
C VAL A 629 12.71 -7.93 32.24
N LEU A 630 13.17 -7.48 33.40
CA LEU A 630 14.42 -6.72 33.55
C LEU A 630 15.53 -7.65 34.02
N VAL A 631 16.67 -7.60 33.34
CA VAL A 631 17.96 -8.20 33.74
C VAL A 631 18.86 -7.07 34.23
N SER A 632 19.42 -7.19 35.43
CA SER A 632 20.37 -6.21 35.97
C SER A 632 21.74 -6.32 35.30
N ALA A 633 22.60 -5.31 35.47
CA ALA A 633 23.98 -5.34 34.98
C ALA A 633 24.84 -6.50 35.55
N ILE A 634 24.43 -7.10 36.67
CA ILE A 634 25.06 -8.30 37.26
C ILE A 634 24.44 -9.64 36.80
N GLY A 635 23.40 -9.59 35.95
CA GLY A 635 22.76 -10.77 35.36
C GLY A 635 21.56 -11.33 36.11
N ASP A 636 21.08 -10.68 37.18
CA ASP A 636 19.87 -11.11 37.91
C ASP A 636 18.61 -10.67 37.15
N SER A 637 17.69 -11.60 36.87
CA SER A 637 16.45 -11.30 36.15
C SER A 637 15.22 -11.22 37.09
N ARG A 638 14.33 -10.27 36.81
CA ARG A 638 13.05 -10.10 37.50
C ARG A 638 11.94 -9.65 36.55
N VAL A 639 10.75 -10.20 36.74
CA VAL A 639 9.51 -9.67 36.15
C VAL A 639 9.22 -8.30 36.78
N LEU A 640 8.83 -7.32 35.98
CA LEU A 640 8.39 -6.01 36.47
C LEU A 640 6.89 -6.02 36.77
N SER A 641 6.51 -5.77 38.02
CA SER A 641 5.12 -5.64 38.47
C SER A 641 4.48 -4.32 38.04
N VAL A 642 4.42 -4.04 36.74
CA VAL A 642 3.75 -2.85 36.19
C VAL A 642 2.24 -2.91 36.55
N PRO A 643 1.64 -1.83 37.10
CA PRO A 643 0.20 -1.80 37.39
C PRO A 643 -0.65 -2.15 36.15
N PRO A 644 -1.51 -3.19 36.21
CA PRO A 644 -2.29 -3.63 35.06
C PRO A 644 -3.50 -2.73 34.82
N GLY A 645 -3.58 -2.13 33.64
CA GLY A 645 -4.80 -1.51 33.12
C GLY A 645 -5.68 -2.52 32.36
N VAL A 646 -6.89 -2.08 31.99
CA VAL A 646 -7.77 -2.81 31.05
C VAL A 646 -7.21 -2.76 29.62
N PRO A 647 -7.54 -3.72 28.74
CA PRO A 647 -7.20 -3.63 27.33
C PRO A 647 -7.73 -2.36 26.66
N ILE A 648 -6.96 -1.85 25.69
CA ILE A 648 -7.32 -0.73 24.81
C ILE A 648 -8.64 -1.07 24.10
N GLY A 649 -9.60 -0.13 24.10
CA GLY A 649 -10.92 -0.29 23.47
C GLY A 649 -12.04 -0.58 24.47
N VAL A 650 -11.73 -1.20 25.63
CA VAL A 650 -12.72 -1.46 26.69
C VAL A 650 -13.19 -0.15 27.35
N GLY A 651 -12.30 0.83 27.51
CA GLY A 651 -12.52 2.03 28.30
C GLY A 651 -12.75 1.77 29.79
N GLY A 652 -13.21 2.80 30.51
CA GLY A 652 -13.62 2.71 31.92
C GLY A 652 -12.64 3.34 32.91
N GLU A 653 -11.39 2.90 32.94
CA GLU A 653 -10.42 3.23 34.01
C GLU A 653 -9.20 4.04 33.54
N PRO A 654 -8.54 4.83 34.42
CA PRO A 654 -7.28 5.48 34.13
C PRO A 654 -6.12 4.49 34.15
N PHE A 655 -5.27 4.51 33.12
CA PHE A 655 -3.94 3.87 33.20
C PHE A 655 -3.07 4.57 34.26
N GLU A 656 -2.34 3.77 35.03
CA GLU A 656 -1.32 4.20 35.99
C GLU A 656 0.07 4.10 35.37
N ALA A 657 1.01 4.93 35.84
CA ALA A 657 2.41 4.89 35.43
C ALA A 657 3.30 4.42 36.58
N MET A 658 4.28 3.58 36.27
CA MET A 658 5.30 3.10 37.22
C MET A 658 6.68 3.52 36.74
N GLU A 659 7.51 4.04 37.64
CA GLU A 659 8.90 4.44 37.36
C GLU A 659 9.86 3.51 38.08
N ILE A 660 10.96 3.15 37.40
CA ILE A 660 12.09 2.45 37.99
C ILE A 660 13.40 3.12 37.58
N GLU A 661 14.36 3.15 38.50
CA GLU A 661 15.77 3.39 38.17
C GLU A 661 16.35 2.15 37.48
N VAL A 662 17.20 2.35 36.49
CA VAL A 662 17.88 1.28 35.74
C VAL A 662 19.39 1.52 35.69
N GLU A 663 20.18 0.49 35.98
CA GLU A 663 21.64 0.57 36.00
C GLU A 663 22.22 0.42 34.59
N ASP A 664 23.28 1.17 34.27
CA ASP A 664 24.02 1.03 33.01
C ASP A 664 24.53 -0.42 32.85
N GLY A 665 24.26 -1.03 31.69
CA GLY A 665 24.48 -2.45 31.41
C GLY A 665 23.27 -3.36 31.65
N SER A 666 22.18 -2.86 32.22
CA SER A 666 20.92 -3.62 32.37
C SER A 666 20.24 -3.87 31.02
N GLN A 667 19.37 -4.88 30.96
CA GLN A 667 18.57 -5.21 29.77
C GLN A 667 17.08 -5.33 30.13
N LEU A 668 16.20 -4.83 29.27
CA LEU A 668 14.76 -5.02 29.33
C LEU A 668 14.32 -5.89 28.16
N VAL A 669 13.57 -6.96 28.44
CA VAL A 669 12.94 -7.80 27.43
C VAL A 669 11.43 -7.67 27.54
N LEU A 670 10.80 -7.31 26.43
CA LEU A 670 9.36 -7.31 26.23
C LEU A 670 9.05 -8.36 25.15
N CYS A 671 7.91 -9.04 25.27
CA CYS A 671 7.45 -9.99 24.27
C CYS A 671 5.92 -10.03 24.24
N THR A 672 5.35 -10.57 23.17
CA THR A 672 3.93 -10.91 23.10
C THR A 672 3.67 -12.27 23.77
N ASP A 673 2.40 -12.60 23.98
CA ASP A 673 1.99 -13.81 24.69
C ASP A 673 2.25 -15.10 23.90
N GLY A 674 2.34 -15.07 22.56
CA GLY A 674 2.75 -16.22 21.74
C GLY A 674 4.14 -16.81 22.05
N LEU A 675 5.02 -16.06 22.74
CA LEU A 675 6.27 -16.60 23.30
C LEU A 675 6.04 -17.42 24.59
N LEU A 676 5.02 -17.05 25.36
CA LEU A 676 4.75 -17.49 26.73
C LEU A 676 3.69 -18.59 26.76
N GLU A 677 2.55 -18.40 26.10
CA GLU A 677 1.44 -19.34 26.05
C GLU A 677 1.67 -20.45 25.01
N ARG A 678 1.38 -21.68 25.42
CA ARG A 678 1.37 -22.87 24.56
C ARG A 678 0.24 -23.80 25.01
N ARG A 679 -0.12 -24.76 24.16
CA ARG A 679 -1.14 -25.79 24.49
C ARG A 679 -0.84 -26.59 25.78
N ASP A 680 0.42 -26.60 26.20
CA ASP A 680 0.95 -27.29 27.38
C ASP A 680 1.42 -26.37 28.51
N ARG A 681 1.36 -25.03 28.35
CA ARG A 681 1.93 -24.04 29.29
C ARG A 681 1.15 -22.73 29.27
N ASP A 682 0.70 -22.26 30.43
CA ASP A 682 0.06 -20.94 30.56
C ASP A 682 1.08 -19.77 30.58
N ILE A 683 0.57 -18.54 30.52
CA ILE A 683 1.38 -17.31 30.50
C ILE A 683 2.23 -17.17 31.77
N GLU A 684 1.71 -17.54 32.94
CA GLU A 684 2.44 -17.41 34.22
C GLU A 684 3.66 -18.34 34.26
N GLN A 685 3.48 -19.61 33.86
CA GLN A 685 4.56 -20.58 33.73
C GLN A 685 5.55 -20.18 32.63
N GLY A 686 5.07 -19.65 31.50
CA GLY A 686 5.93 -19.16 30.41
C GLY A 686 6.80 -17.98 30.84
N LEU A 687 6.24 -17.06 31.63
CA LEU A 687 6.93 -15.90 32.16
C LEU A 687 8.00 -16.27 33.20
N ASP A 688 7.72 -17.26 34.07
CA ASP A 688 8.71 -17.78 35.01
C ASP A 688 9.85 -18.53 34.30
N GLU A 689 9.56 -19.24 33.20
CA GLU A 689 10.60 -19.81 32.35
C GLU A 689 11.42 -18.73 31.64
N LEU A 690 10.79 -17.71 31.05
CA LEU A 690 11.47 -16.56 30.44
C LEU A 690 12.42 -15.87 31.43
N ARG A 691 11.96 -15.60 32.66
CA ARG A 691 12.79 -15.08 33.75
C ARG A 691 13.97 -16.01 34.02
N GLY A 692 13.74 -17.32 34.14
CA GLY A 692 14.79 -18.32 34.34
C GLY A 692 15.84 -18.32 33.22
N ARG A 693 15.42 -18.24 31.95
CA ARG A 693 16.33 -18.18 30.77
C ARG A 693 17.15 -16.90 30.71
N LEU A 694 16.58 -15.79 31.16
CA LEU A 694 17.26 -14.49 31.19
C LEU A 694 18.21 -14.31 32.39
N THR A 695 18.25 -15.25 33.34
CA THR A 695 19.22 -15.22 34.44
C THR A 695 20.62 -15.51 33.90
N GLY A 696 21.54 -14.57 34.03
CA GLY A 696 22.89 -14.67 33.46
C GLY A 696 22.91 -14.54 31.93
N ALA A 697 21.92 -13.87 31.33
CA ALA A 697 21.92 -13.55 29.90
C ALA A 697 23.17 -12.78 29.48
N THR A 698 23.55 -12.91 28.20
CA THR A 698 24.70 -12.20 27.64
C THR A 698 24.36 -10.74 27.37
N SER A 699 25.36 -9.85 27.47
CA SER A 699 25.22 -8.43 27.12
C SER A 699 24.89 -8.20 25.63
N ASP A 700 25.01 -9.24 24.80
CA ASP A 700 24.60 -9.29 23.40
C ASP A 700 23.09 -9.56 23.28
N LEU A 701 22.36 -8.56 22.80
CA LEU A 701 20.90 -8.63 22.66
C LEU A 701 20.45 -9.56 21.52
N ASP A 702 21.26 -9.72 20.46
CA ASP A 702 20.91 -10.59 19.34
C ASP A 702 20.95 -12.06 19.78
N LEU A 703 22.06 -12.48 20.40
CA LEU A 703 22.19 -13.82 20.97
C LEU A 703 21.15 -14.11 22.05
N THR A 704 20.75 -13.10 22.83
CA THR A 704 19.70 -13.25 23.85
C THR A 704 18.34 -13.49 23.18
N CYS A 705 17.94 -12.67 22.20
CA CYS A 705 16.68 -12.87 21.48
C CYS A 705 16.63 -14.21 20.72
N ASP A 706 17.71 -14.59 20.05
CA ASP A 706 17.79 -15.85 19.30
C ASP A 706 17.69 -17.06 20.25
N SER A 707 18.36 -17.02 21.40
CA SER A 707 18.26 -18.07 22.44
C SER A 707 16.85 -18.22 23.01
N LEU A 708 16.12 -17.11 23.24
CA LEU A 708 14.71 -17.17 23.66
C LEU A 708 13.82 -17.79 22.57
N LEU A 709 14.04 -17.39 21.32
CA LEU A 709 13.32 -17.89 20.16
C LEU A 709 13.58 -19.38 19.86
N ASP A 710 14.75 -19.91 20.20
CA ASP A 710 15.08 -21.33 20.01
C ASP A 710 14.60 -22.21 21.19
N THR A 711 14.41 -21.64 22.38
CA THR A 711 14.10 -22.41 23.60
C THR A 711 12.65 -22.33 24.07
N LEU A 712 11.98 -21.17 23.95
CA LEU A 712 10.63 -20.96 24.48
C LEU A 712 9.54 -21.15 23.42
N ALA A 713 9.78 -20.63 22.22
CA ALA A 713 8.82 -20.70 21.12
C ALA A 713 8.61 -22.15 20.65
N ALA A 714 7.38 -22.48 20.28
CA ALA A 714 7.11 -23.75 19.62
C ALA A 714 7.78 -23.80 18.23
N ALA A 715 8.11 -25.00 17.76
CA ALA A 715 8.58 -25.21 16.38
C ALA A 715 7.53 -24.73 15.36
N THR A 716 6.25 -24.84 15.72
CA THR A 716 5.09 -24.38 14.95
C THR A 716 4.24 -23.48 15.87
N PRO A 717 4.49 -22.15 15.91
CA PRO A 717 3.74 -21.23 16.77
C PRO A 717 2.23 -21.27 16.47
N ALA A 718 1.42 -21.17 17.54
CA ALA A 718 -0.04 -21.10 17.42
C ALA A 718 -0.55 -19.67 17.20
N ASP A 719 0.26 -18.69 17.64
CA ASP A 719 0.08 -17.26 17.42
C ASP A 719 1.42 -16.63 17.01
N ASP A 720 1.40 -15.35 16.64
CA ASP A 720 2.60 -14.59 16.31
C ASP A 720 3.50 -14.40 17.56
N ILE A 721 4.79 -14.14 17.33
CA ILE A 721 5.77 -13.91 18.38
C ILE A 721 6.58 -12.67 18.05
N ALA A 722 6.44 -11.63 18.86
CA ALA A 722 7.31 -10.47 18.90
C ALA A 722 8.20 -10.49 20.15
N ILE A 723 9.46 -10.07 20.00
CA ILE A 723 10.40 -9.81 21.09
C ILE A 723 11.09 -8.47 20.83
N VAL A 724 11.07 -7.59 21.83
CA VAL A 724 11.87 -6.36 21.88
C VAL A 724 12.84 -6.47 23.04
N ALA A 725 14.14 -6.45 22.76
CA ALA A 725 15.18 -6.38 23.77
C ALA A 725 15.88 -5.03 23.71
N VAL A 726 16.03 -4.38 24.87
CA VAL A 726 16.65 -3.07 25.02
C VAL A 726 17.75 -3.15 26.07
N GLY A 727 18.99 -2.88 25.68
CA GLY A 727 20.11 -2.65 26.59
C GLY A 727 20.13 -1.18 27.00
N PHE A 728 20.19 -0.91 28.30
CA PHE A 728 20.33 0.43 28.86
C PHE A 728 21.81 0.70 29.14
N ASP A 729 22.45 1.50 28.29
CA ASP A 729 23.88 1.83 28.43
C ASP A 729 24.08 3.19 29.12
N GLY A 730 23.04 4.03 29.16
CA GLY A 730 23.04 5.35 29.77
C GLY A 730 23.87 6.39 29.00
N ILE A 731 23.75 7.66 29.41
CA ILE A 731 24.68 8.72 29.00
C ILE A 731 25.58 9.05 30.20
N PRO A 732 26.91 9.11 30.03
CA PRO A 732 27.83 9.50 31.10
C PRO A 732 27.49 10.89 31.64
N LYS A 733 27.56 11.09 32.96
CA LYS A 733 27.27 12.42 33.57
C LYS A 733 28.25 13.49 33.11
N ASP A 734 29.48 13.13 32.80
CA ASP A 734 30.49 14.04 32.27
C ASP A 734 30.11 14.54 30.85
N ASP A 735 29.30 13.77 30.12
CA ASP A 735 28.78 14.06 28.77
C ASP A 735 27.46 14.84 28.80
N VAL A 736 27.06 15.34 29.98
CA VAL A 736 25.94 16.25 30.15
C VAL A 736 26.41 17.54 30.84
N GLY A 737 25.98 18.69 30.33
CA GLY A 737 26.09 19.99 31.00
C GLY A 737 24.70 20.54 31.24
N ALA A 738 24.34 20.81 32.49
CA ALA A 738 23.01 21.34 32.85
C ALA A 738 23.14 22.56 33.76
N TRP A 739 22.37 23.61 33.46
CA TRP A 739 22.38 24.87 34.18
C TRP A 739 20.95 25.40 34.36
N GLU A 740 20.56 25.67 35.60
CA GLU A 740 19.37 26.48 35.91
C GLU A 740 19.73 27.97 35.79
N LEU A 741 18.84 28.74 35.20
CA LEU A 741 19.09 30.11 34.75
C LEU A 741 18.10 31.08 35.40
N GLU A 742 18.61 32.12 36.07
CA GLU A 742 17.78 33.25 36.49
C GLU A 742 17.29 34.03 35.25
N PRO A 743 15.99 34.41 35.18
CA PRO A 743 15.40 35.05 34.01
C PRO A 743 15.75 36.55 33.92
N VAL A 744 17.04 36.87 33.83
CA VAL A 744 17.59 38.23 33.72
C VAL A 744 18.51 38.36 32.49
N PRO A 745 18.59 39.53 31.82
CA PRO A 745 19.39 39.69 30.60
C PRO A 745 20.89 39.40 30.76
N SER A 746 21.44 39.58 31.97
CA SER A 746 22.83 39.25 32.30
C SER A 746 23.17 37.75 32.24
N THR A 747 22.15 36.88 32.18
CA THR A 747 22.33 35.43 32.09
C THR A 747 22.80 34.97 30.71
N VAL A 748 22.41 35.64 29.62
CA VAL A 748 22.75 35.19 28.24
C VAL A 748 24.27 35.18 27.99
N PRO A 749 25.05 36.24 28.31
CA PRO A 749 26.50 36.19 28.15
C PRO A 749 27.18 35.15 29.04
N TRP A 750 26.62 34.91 30.24
CA TRP A 750 27.15 33.94 31.19
C TRP A 750 26.93 32.49 30.70
N VAL A 751 25.71 32.12 30.32
CA VAL A 751 25.42 30.75 29.86
C VAL A 751 26.09 30.45 28.52
N ARG A 752 26.25 31.45 27.64
CA ARG A 752 27.10 31.32 26.44
C ARG A 752 28.54 30.95 26.81
N ALA A 753 29.11 31.59 27.84
CA ALA A 753 30.46 31.26 28.31
C ALA A 753 30.52 29.85 28.92
N GLN A 754 29.52 29.42 29.69
CA GLN A 754 29.44 28.06 30.23
C GLN A 754 29.35 26.99 29.13
N ALA A 755 28.48 27.20 28.14
CA ALA A 755 28.35 26.31 26.98
C ALA A 755 29.68 26.18 26.22
N GLY A 756 30.36 27.30 25.95
CA GLY A 756 31.69 27.28 25.31
C GLY A 756 32.76 26.57 26.14
N ALA A 757 32.75 26.75 27.47
CA ALA A 757 33.67 26.06 28.37
C ALA A 757 33.44 24.54 28.39
N LYS A 758 32.17 24.10 28.43
CA LYS A 758 31.83 22.66 28.42
C LYS A 758 32.13 22.00 27.07
N LEU A 759 31.98 22.72 25.95
CA LEU A 759 32.43 22.24 24.64
C LEU A 759 33.95 22.11 24.55
N ALA A 760 34.72 23.06 25.11
CA ALA A 760 36.17 22.94 25.19
C ALA A 760 36.61 21.76 26.09
N GLU A 761 35.91 21.52 27.20
CA GLU A 761 36.11 20.35 28.06
C GLU A 761 35.89 19.03 27.29
N TRP A 762 34.92 19.00 26.38
CA TRP A 762 34.63 17.85 25.52
C TRP A 762 35.52 17.71 24.28
N GLY A 763 36.45 18.63 24.02
CA GLY A 763 37.28 18.65 22.80
C GLY A 763 36.48 18.99 21.53
N LEU A 764 35.43 19.81 21.68
CA LEU A 764 34.52 20.25 20.62
C LEU A 764 34.74 21.72 20.24
N GLU A 765 35.99 22.20 20.29
CA GLU A 765 36.36 23.58 19.97
C GLU A 765 35.83 24.08 18.61
N PRO A 766 35.81 23.29 17.52
CA PRO A 766 35.25 23.71 16.23
C PRO A 766 33.75 24.07 16.28
N LEU A 767 33.01 23.61 17.31
CA LEU A 767 31.58 23.89 17.46
C LEU A 767 31.29 25.11 18.34
N ILE A 768 32.29 25.64 19.07
CA ILE A 768 32.07 26.65 20.11
C ILE A 768 31.34 27.88 19.57
N GLU A 769 31.82 28.51 18.49
CA GLU A 769 31.22 29.75 17.97
C GLU A 769 29.76 29.55 17.53
N THR A 770 29.49 28.47 16.78
CA THR A 770 28.15 28.12 16.29
C THR A 770 27.19 27.83 17.45
N VAL A 771 27.58 26.95 18.38
CA VAL A 771 26.72 26.55 19.50
C VAL A 771 26.51 27.73 20.45
N GLN A 772 27.52 28.57 20.69
CA GLN A 772 27.39 29.79 21.48
C GLN A 772 26.39 30.79 20.89
N LEU A 773 26.34 30.92 19.57
CA LEU A 773 25.33 31.72 18.89
C LEU A 773 23.93 31.11 19.08
N LEU A 774 23.75 29.82 18.79
CA LEU A 774 22.44 29.16 18.89
C LEU A 774 21.89 29.11 20.33
N VAL A 775 22.75 28.87 21.31
CA VAL A 775 22.45 28.99 22.74
C VAL A 775 22.01 30.42 23.09
N SER A 776 22.68 31.44 22.56
CA SER A 776 22.30 32.83 22.80
C SER A 776 20.89 33.13 22.25
N GLU A 777 20.57 32.66 21.05
CA GLU A 777 19.25 32.83 20.45
C GLU A 777 18.15 32.10 21.22
N LEU A 778 18.36 30.82 21.59
CA LEU A 778 17.35 30.05 22.33
C LEU A 778 17.10 30.59 23.74
N VAL A 779 18.15 30.93 24.49
CA VAL A 779 17.99 31.48 25.85
C VAL A 779 17.42 32.90 25.80
N THR A 780 17.77 33.72 24.80
CA THR A 780 17.13 35.03 24.61
C THR A 780 15.66 34.88 24.26
N ASN A 781 15.29 33.90 23.42
CA ASN A 781 13.89 33.60 23.12
C ASN A 781 13.12 33.13 24.37
N ALA A 782 13.72 32.30 25.23
CA ALA A 782 13.14 31.91 26.53
C ALA A 782 12.98 33.10 27.49
N LEU A 783 13.96 34.02 27.54
CA LEU A 783 13.89 35.24 28.37
C LEU A 783 12.82 36.24 27.92
N VAL A 784 12.61 36.40 26.60
CA VAL A 784 11.71 37.42 26.03
C VAL A 784 10.29 36.88 25.78
N HIS A 785 10.15 35.57 25.54
CA HIS A 785 8.89 34.92 25.15
C HIS A 785 8.55 33.65 25.95
N GLY A 786 9.36 33.29 26.94
CA GLY A 786 9.06 32.23 27.91
C GLY A 786 8.40 32.76 29.18
N ALA A 787 8.37 31.90 30.20
CA ALA A 787 7.89 32.26 31.54
C ALA A 787 8.68 31.51 32.62
N GLY A 788 8.66 32.04 33.85
CA GLY A 788 9.13 31.33 35.04
C GLY A 788 10.63 31.03 35.06
N SER A 789 10.96 29.80 35.41
CA SER A 789 12.31 29.24 35.42
C SER A 789 12.78 28.95 33.99
N ILE A 790 14.08 29.11 33.76
CA ILE A 790 14.72 28.75 32.48
C ILE A 790 15.82 27.72 32.79
N GLY A 791 15.91 26.67 31.99
CA GLY A 791 16.97 25.68 32.08
C GLY A 791 17.69 25.54 30.74
N LEU A 792 18.99 25.27 30.76
CA LEU A 792 19.75 24.86 29.59
C LEU A 792 20.45 23.52 29.85
N ARG A 793 20.33 22.59 28.91
CA ARG A 793 20.97 21.27 28.93
C ARG A 793 21.73 21.05 27.62
N LEU A 794 22.99 20.67 27.70
CA LEU A 794 23.80 20.15 26.60
C LEU A 794 24.06 18.67 26.85
N ILE A 795 23.90 17.84 25.82
CA ILE A 795 24.10 16.39 25.86
C ILE A 795 25.02 16.00 24.71
N ARG A 796 26.14 15.34 25.00
CA ARG A 796 27.05 14.75 24.01
C ARG A 796 26.67 13.28 23.78
N GLY A 797 25.76 13.04 22.84
CA GLY A 797 25.38 11.70 22.37
C GLY A 797 26.06 11.37 21.05
N MET A 798 25.30 10.76 20.11
CA MET A 798 25.71 10.62 18.71
C MET A 798 25.81 11.96 17.99
N THR A 799 24.97 12.92 18.41
CA THR A 799 25.01 14.34 18.07
C THR A 799 25.19 15.16 19.34
N LEU A 800 25.58 16.41 19.20
CA LEU A 800 25.45 17.39 20.27
C LEU A 800 24.00 17.89 20.29
N LEU A 801 23.25 17.52 21.31
CA LEU A 801 21.90 18.02 21.56
C LEU A 801 21.97 19.19 22.56
N CYS A 802 21.32 20.31 22.23
CA CYS A 802 21.09 21.43 23.13
C CYS A 802 19.59 21.59 23.35
N GLU A 803 19.18 21.67 24.60
CA GLU A 803 17.79 21.90 25.01
C GLU A 803 17.71 23.14 25.89
N VAL A 804 16.72 24.00 25.64
CA VAL A 804 16.37 25.14 26.47
C VAL A 804 14.92 24.98 26.92
N TYR A 805 14.72 24.88 28.22
CA TYR A 805 13.43 24.77 28.89
C TYR A 805 12.96 26.14 29.39
N ASP A 806 11.66 26.45 29.28
CA ASP A 806 11.00 27.49 30.05
C ASP A 806 9.57 27.08 30.45
N ASP A 807 9.03 27.66 31.53
CA ASP A 807 7.66 27.38 32.04
C ASP A 807 6.54 27.95 31.14
N GLY A 808 6.86 28.47 29.95
CA GLY A 808 5.92 29.07 29.02
C GLY A 808 5.11 28.03 28.22
N ALA A 809 3.79 28.22 28.14
CA ALA A 809 2.90 27.30 27.41
C ALA A 809 2.88 27.49 25.88
N ASP A 810 3.32 28.65 25.38
CA ASP A 810 3.28 28.98 23.96
C ASP A 810 4.54 28.49 23.23
N LEU A 811 4.37 27.50 22.35
CA LEU A 811 5.43 27.00 21.47
C LEU A 811 5.85 28.11 20.50
N PRO A 812 7.17 28.36 20.34
CA PRO A 812 7.64 29.40 19.45
C PRO A 812 7.35 29.05 17.99
N ARG A 813 7.19 30.08 17.16
CA ARG A 813 6.93 29.94 15.72
C ARG A 813 8.08 30.57 14.94
N LEU A 814 8.56 29.88 13.90
CA LEU A 814 9.47 30.47 12.94
C LEU A 814 8.79 31.69 12.29
N ARG A 815 9.41 32.86 12.39
CA ARG A 815 8.96 34.09 11.72
C ARG A 815 9.85 34.33 10.50
N HIS A 816 9.28 34.93 9.47
CA HIS A 816 10.07 35.54 8.39
C HIS A 816 10.24 37.00 8.75
N ALA A 817 11.47 37.39 9.10
CA ALA A 817 11.84 38.76 9.41
C ALA A 817 12.47 39.40 8.17
N ASP A 818 12.02 40.59 7.80
CA ASP A 818 12.53 41.33 6.64
C ASP A 818 13.94 41.88 6.90
N ALA A 819 14.65 42.32 5.86
CA ALA A 819 16.03 42.78 5.95
C ALA A 819 16.23 43.96 6.94
N THR A 820 15.17 44.72 7.23
CA THR A 820 15.15 45.85 8.17
C THR A 820 14.69 45.50 9.59
N ASP A 821 14.19 44.29 9.84
CA ASP A 821 13.65 43.93 11.16
C ASP A 821 14.74 43.67 12.20
N GLU A 822 14.64 44.35 13.34
CA GLU A 822 15.56 44.22 14.48
C GLU A 822 15.27 42.99 15.37
N SER A 823 14.22 42.22 15.08
CA SER A 823 13.82 41.04 15.87
C SER A 823 13.23 39.92 15.01
N GLY A 824 13.09 38.72 15.57
CA GLY A 824 12.44 37.58 14.90
C GLY A 824 13.35 36.63 14.10
N ARG A 825 14.66 36.93 13.98
CA ARG A 825 15.64 36.13 13.22
C ARG A 825 16.21 34.93 13.97
N GLY A 826 16.16 34.88 15.29
CA GLY A 826 16.88 33.88 16.09
C GLY A 826 16.58 32.42 15.73
N LEU A 827 15.30 32.07 15.56
CA LEU A 827 14.91 30.72 15.13
C LEU A 827 15.22 30.43 13.66
N GLN A 828 15.39 31.45 12.82
CA GLN A 828 15.91 31.26 11.46
C GLN A 828 17.41 30.90 11.49
N LEU A 829 18.20 31.52 12.38
CA LEU A 829 19.61 31.15 12.61
C LEU A 829 19.73 29.73 13.15
N VAL A 830 18.92 29.36 14.15
CA VAL A 830 18.83 27.98 14.63
C VAL A 830 18.46 27.03 13.48
N SER A 831 17.46 27.36 12.67
CA SER A 831 17.05 26.55 11.53
C SER A 831 18.06 26.46 10.38
N PHE A 832 19.07 27.33 10.33
CA PHE A 832 20.08 27.36 9.27
C PHE A 832 21.40 26.71 9.71
N LEU A 833 21.75 26.78 11.00
CA LEU A 833 23.04 26.33 11.54
C LEU A 833 22.95 25.02 12.35
N SER A 834 21.75 24.54 12.69
CA SER A 834 21.56 23.20 13.26
C SER A 834 21.34 22.15 12.16
N GLU A 835 21.56 20.89 12.48
CA GLU A 835 21.15 19.77 11.61
C GLU A 835 19.64 19.54 11.70
N ARG A 836 19.12 19.58 12.93
CA ARG A 836 17.70 19.48 13.26
C ARG A 836 17.41 20.41 14.43
N TRP A 837 16.20 20.91 14.50
CA TRP A 837 15.70 21.61 15.68
C TRP A 837 14.21 21.36 15.81
N GLY A 838 13.68 21.59 17.00
CA GLY A 838 12.27 21.38 17.27
C GLY A 838 11.82 21.98 18.58
N THR A 839 10.56 21.72 18.89
CA THR A 839 9.90 22.15 20.12
C THR A 839 9.00 21.04 20.62
N HIS A 840 9.01 20.75 21.92
CA HIS A 840 8.05 19.83 22.53
C HIS A 840 7.48 20.43 23.82
N ARG A 841 6.34 19.89 24.28
CA ARG A 841 5.66 20.34 25.50
C ARG A 841 6.14 19.50 26.68
N ALA A 842 6.66 20.15 27.70
CA ALA A 842 6.96 19.51 28.98
C ALA A 842 5.73 19.60 29.91
N GLU A 843 5.75 18.90 31.06
CA GLU A 843 4.63 18.94 32.02
C GLU A 843 4.31 20.36 32.53
N ARG A 844 5.35 21.19 32.70
CA ARG A 844 5.24 22.55 33.26
C ARG A 844 5.67 23.67 32.32
N GLY A 845 5.84 23.38 31.03
CA GLY A 845 6.33 24.39 30.09
C GLY A 845 6.59 23.84 28.70
N LYS A 846 7.66 24.31 28.09
CA LYS A 846 8.12 23.88 26.77
C LYS A 846 9.64 23.70 26.76
N VAL A 847 10.10 22.87 25.83
CA VAL A 847 11.51 22.74 25.49
C VAL A 847 11.68 23.12 24.03
N VAL A 848 12.65 23.99 23.76
CA VAL A 848 13.15 24.31 22.41
C VAL A 848 14.54 23.71 22.30
N TRP A 849 14.79 22.93 21.24
CA TRP A 849 16.02 22.15 21.14
C TRP A 849 16.62 22.21 19.74
N PHE A 850 17.93 21.99 19.65
CA PHE A 850 18.64 21.76 18.38
C PHE A 850 19.72 20.68 18.51
N GLU A 851 19.95 19.97 17.41
CA GLU A 851 21.01 18.99 17.23
C GLU A 851 22.09 19.56 16.30
N HIS A 852 23.35 19.29 16.62
CA HIS A 852 24.49 19.57 15.75
C HIS A 852 25.36 18.33 15.62
N ARG A 853 25.88 18.05 14.42
CA ARG A 853 26.84 16.95 14.22
C ARG A 853 28.10 17.18 15.05
N LEU A 854 28.61 16.11 15.64
CA LEU A 854 29.95 16.11 16.18
C LEU A 854 30.97 16.13 15.01
N PRO A 855 32.12 16.80 15.15
CA PRO A 855 33.23 16.65 14.22
C PRO A 855 33.74 15.19 14.26
N GLY A 856 34.02 14.63 13.08
CA GLY A 856 34.53 13.26 12.91
C GLY A 856 36.04 13.18 12.72
#